data_AF-A0AAV5W854-F1
#
_entry.id   AF-A0AAV5W854-F1
#
_cell.length_a   1.000
_cell.length_b   1.000
_cell.length_c   1.000
_cell.angle_alpha   90.00
_cell.angle_beta   90.00
_cell.angle_gamma   90.00
#
_symmetry.space_group_name_H-M   'P 1'
#
loop_
_entity.id
_entity.type
_entity.pdbx_description
1 polymer ?
#
loop_
_entity_poly.entity_id
_entity_poly.type
_entity_poly.pdbx_seq_one_letter_code
_entity_poly.pdbx_strand_id
1 'polypeptide(L)'
;SDESPPLNFAALAAFIDEEKEDIDIPEMHYWYEKLAEYEPEPGLSENNLLTIFTAMQMLANFSFTAEEALREEIKREAETTADRENSLHEQLAAAKEELDDLRERMATGADVGSRSGGESLDAIRAQVTALKEENYQLQQINRERDRELADQRDRFESILARAEALHRERDNLLYNRSQMEETVSDLKRKLMSKAEGGDHEWETKKLRQRNDQALQLTHQLNAVMAQNDTLRDEVTRVSGALEEATALIETTTQRYDDLSSRLLAASSRIDELEEDKMALEKELAEMRAAEEARLAADGERQLIELYERNQEELKFTIAAREKEVEELRGSLANLQSRLEWAEARAEVGTEKEDHLEKLRVQLQRATKEAKSLLGYTPSEGGEGRKGGMEDGEGGGGDRREEMRLKRSLMDSDYALALVHSQLDECKKELETLERQTEEKERRVVEALREAKAMRELKLGDAASTLAEMQQQLRFRDDQLARLTQQCSLLHVELGRYAQMEEEGRLLRPQQEHPEEIEDPAPSRAKPAPKEPRPAQRPRRRGEEIKDQQGAEEVEVVRESNKAVKKGPIRIPGSYEEQALLISNLYYDSIALIDELETSRRRLQEADRVIDEGTKRLEECRAQLRMAYSHIAAKEGEWMGGEEGDEKQEEMERIKIENEQMRIFTDSIRQSGTELERRAEEINRKLIGENLTRLRLSRRLTRVEKKLELEETTNRGLRQKTIDMKSERAMESALLQRQLDDSWSEEARLQEMILQCVPRETFNTLHSKYLRMLTTTSGLSTDTDPFSSENIVPDILPRRSSETASKEMAEGLQRQLDHMKRLLSIVEDQSAFYQGEAESLRVENREMRRLLEQCENDGDAQAILVSMQTHLLRVLRDEANAAREGARAKEQLRQLRLQQRKSGGEKANERRHLIAVARLLHTTLGRSQTEILHGISVSQVEQFRDKIGELIEKEKKIGSELEKAESTRREMEEMQRKIVAMRETLDLMRDNDGDRVALERTIHTLISREREMREKMSGAENEIHDLRSEVKRLRHSENSFEEERRIVLEQIGAFLSIREASEETREVIEERRKEETEKREQRREERR
;
A
#
# COMPACT_ATOMS: atom_id res chain seq x y z
N SER A 1 92.64 22.08 -13.32
CA SER A 1 93.73 22.94 -13.84
C SER A 1 93.47 24.30 -13.27
N ASP A 2 93.84 24.46 -12.00
CA ASP A 2 93.60 25.67 -11.24
C ASP A 2 94.98 26.31 -11.08
N GLU A 3 95.34 27.13 -12.06
CA GLU A 3 96.51 27.98 -11.97
C GLU A 3 96.16 29.11 -10.99
N SER A 4 96.70 29.03 -9.78
CA SER A 4 96.74 30.14 -8.84
C SER A 4 97.31 31.36 -9.56
N PRO A 5 96.66 32.54 -9.52
CA PRO A 5 97.21 33.71 -10.20
C PRO A 5 98.60 34.03 -9.66
N PRO A 6 99.61 34.28 -10.51
CA PRO A 6 100.97 34.52 -10.06
C PRO A 6 101.02 35.77 -9.18
N LEU A 7 101.66 35.65 -8.01
CA LEU A 7 101.85 36.76 -7.08
C LEU A 7 102.60 37.90 -7.77
N ASN A 8 102.05 39.12 -7.74
CA ASN A 8 102.69 40.27 -8.36
C ASN A 8 103.82 40.82 -7.47
N PHE A 9 105.02 40.24 -7.62
CA PHE A 9 106.21 40.61 -6.84
C PHE A 9 106.60 42.09 -6.97
N ALA A 10 106.30 42.75 -8.08
CA ALA A 10 106.60 44.17 -8.24
C ALA A 10 105.67 45.06 -7.39
N ALA A 11 104.39 44.68 -7.28
CA ALA A 11 103.43 45.38 -6.42
C ALA A 11 103.70 45.12 -4.93
N LEU A 12 104.12 43.89 -4.58
CA LEU A 12 104.52 43.56 -3.21
C LEU A 12 105.81 44.28 -2.80
N ALA A 13 106.80 44.37 -3.70
CA ALA A 13 108.02 45.14 -3.45
C ALA A 13 107.71 46.64 -3.27
N ALA A 14 106.82 47.20 -4.10
CA ALA A 14 106.37 48.59 -3.94
C ALA A 14 105.66 48.83 -2.60
N PHE A 15 104.87 47.88 -2.12
CA PHE A 15 104.21 47.95 -0.82
C PHE A 15 105.20 47.91 0.36
N ILE A 16 106.29 47.14 0.24
CA ILE A 16 107.36 47.10 1.26
C ILE A 16 108.21 48.38 1.23
N ASP A 17 108.47 48.93 0.03
CA ASP A 17 109.28 50.13 -0.16
C ASP A 17 108.50 51.43 0.13
N GLU A 18 107.16 51.40 0.15
CA GLU A 18 106.35 52.52 0.61
C GLU A 18 106.46 52.66 2.14
N GLU A 19 107.50 53.36 2.61
CA GLU A 19 107.63 53.90 3.97
C GLU A 19 106.56 54.99 4.22
N LYS A 20 105.27 54.63 4.16
CA LYS A 20 104.18 55.50 4.60
C LYS A 20 103.94 55.24 6.09
N GLU A 21 104.09 56.27 6.92
CA GLU A 21 103.85 56.20 8.36
C GLU A 21 102.38 55.85 8.71
N ASP A 22 101.46 56.03 7.76
CA ASP A 22 100.06 55.62 7.83
C ASP A 22 99.75 54.61 6.71
N ILE A 23 100.04 53.32 6.94
CA ILE A 23 99.61 52.25 6.04
C ILE A 23 98.13 51.95 6.34
N ASP A 24 97.28 52.06 5.32
CA ASP A 24 95.84 51.79 5.43
C ASP A 24 95.60 50.33 5.85
N ILE A 25 94.88 50.14 6.97
CA ILE A 25 94.51 48.82 7.55
C ILE A 25 93.91 47.86 6.49
N PRO A 26 93.04 48.32 5.55
CA PRO A 26 92.53 47.46 4.48
C PRO A 26 93.59 46.92 3.52
N GLU A 27 94.65 47.68 3.22
CA GLU A 27 95.75 47.23 2.34
C GLU A 27 96.66 46.22 3.04
N MET A 28 96.89 46.40 4.36
CA MET A 28 97.61 45.40 5.18
C MET A 28 96.85 44.07 5.24
N HIS A 29 95.53 44.10 5.43
CA HIS A 29 94.70 42.89 5.41
C HIS A 29 94.66 42.21 4.04
N TYR A 30 94.62 42.99 2.96
CA TYR A 30 94.65 42.47 1.60
C TYR A 30 95.94 41.69 1.31
N TRP A 31 97.10 42.23 1.66
CA TRP A 31 98.38 41.53 1.47
C TRP A 31 98.58 40.36 2.45
N TYR A 32 98.03 40.44 3.66
CA TYR A 32 98.02 39.32 4.61
C TYR A 32 97.25 38.12 4.07
N GLU A 33 96.04 38.32 3.55
CA GLU A 33 95.26 37.24 2.93
C GLU A 33 95.95 36.68 1.68
N LYS A 34 96.50 37.57 0.82
CA LYS A 34 97.19 37.14 -0.40
C LYS A 34 98.48 36.36 -0.16
N LEU A 35 99.23 36.67 0.89
CA LEU A 35 100.43 35.91 1.27
C LEU A 35 100.09 34.63 2.04
N ALA A 36 99.02 34.61 2.83
CA ALA A 36 98.56 33.42 3.53
C ALA A 36 98.03 32.33 2.57
N GLU A 37 97.43 32.74 1.44
CA GLU A 37 96.94 31.83 0.39
C GLU A 37 98.03 31.38 -0.60
N TYR A 38 99.22 31.99 -0.59
CA TYR A 38 100.28 31.72 -1.58
C TYR A 38 101.24 30.61 -1.13
N GLU A 39 101.30 29.51 -1.88
CA GLU A 39 102.31 28.46 -1.70
C GLU A 39 103.56 28.73 -2.57
N PRO A 40 104.78 28.79 -2.01
CA PRO A 40 105.98 29.11 -2.77
C PRO A 40 106.38 27.96 -3.71
N GLU A 41 106.50 28.25 -5.01
CA GLU A 41 106.98 27.29 -6.00
C GLU A 41 108.49 27.00 -5.87
N PRO A 42 108.96 25.74 -6.09
CA PRO A 42 110.35 25.32 -5.87
C PRO A 42 111.39 25.87 -6.87
N GLY A 43 111.12 26.98 -7.55
CA GLY A 43 112.00 27.64 -8.53
C GLY A 43 112.06 29.16 -8.42
N LEU A 44 111.56 29.75 -7.33
CA LEU A 44 111.56 31.20 -7.09
C LEU A 44 112.99 31.77 -7.01
N SER A 45 113.18 32.98 -7.55
CA SER A 45 114.45 33.70 -7.43
C SER A 45 114.71 34.09 -5.97
N GLU A 46 115.98 34.11 -5.55
CA GLU A 46 116.37 34.47 -4.19
C GLU A 46 115.84 35.86 -3.77
N ASN A 47 115.79 36.80 -4.72
CA ASN A 47 115.21 38.12 -4.50
C ASN A 47 113.71 38.08 -4.21
N ASN A 48 112.93 37.27 -4.94
CA ASN A 48 111.48 37.17 -4.75
C ASN A 48 111.13 36.49 -3.42
N LEU A 49 111.93 35.50 -3.00
CA LEU A 49 111.81 34.89 -1.67
C LEU A 49 112.13 35.90 -0.57
N LEU A 50 113.14 36.74 -0.78
CA LEU A 50 113.49 37.82 0.14
C LEU A 50 112.32 38.81 0.30
N THR A 51 111.68 39.20 -0.81
CA THR A 51 110.51 40.11 -0.82
C THR A 51 109.31 39.53 -0.06
N ILE A 52 109.03 38.22 -0.22
CA ILE A 52 107.98 37.56 0.57
C ILE A 52 108.33 37.57 2.06
N PHE A 53 109.58 37.25 2.39
CA PHE A 53 110.04 37.18 3.78
C PHE A 53 109.97 38.55 4.47
N THR A 54 110.41 39.62 3.79
CA THR A 54 110.32 40.98 4.33
C THR A 54 108.88 41.47 4.46
N ALA A 55 108.00 41.15 3.51
CA ALA A 55 106.57 41.47 3.62
C ALA A 55 105.90 40.76 4.79
N MET A 56 106.15 39.46 4.96
CA MET A 56 105.64 38.68 6.09
C MET A 56 106.15 39.21 7.42
N GLN A 57 107.43 39.59 7.49
CA GLN A 57 108.01 40.18 8.70
C GLN A 57 107.36 41.52 9.05
N MET A 58 107.08 42.35 8.06
CA MET A 58 106.39 43.63 8.25
C MET A 58 104.95 43.45 8.75
N LEU A 59 104.19 42.53 8.15
CA LEU A 59 102.82 42.22 8.55
C LEU A 59 102.73 41.59 9.96
N ALA A 60 103.67 40.71 10.29
CA ALA A 60 103.77 40.12 11.62
C ALA A 60 104.07 41.19 12.69
N ASN A 61 105.02 42.09 12.42
CA ASN A 61 105.33 43.20 13.32
C ASN A 61 104.12 44.13 13.53
N PHE A 62 103.36 44.44 12.49
CA PHE A 62 102.16 45.27 12.61
C PHE A 62 101.08 44.62 13.49
N SER A 63 100.79 43.33 13.27
CA SER A 63 99.82 42.60 14.10
C SER A 63 100.23 42.59 15.58
N PHE A 64 101.52 42.42 15.86
CA PHE A 64 102.06 42.48 17.21
C PHE A 64 101.93 43.87 17.84
N THR A 65 102.24 44.94 17.10
CA THR A 65 102.10 46.32 17.59
C THR A 65 100.64 46.72 17.83
N ALA A 66 99.70 46.26 17.01
CA ALA A 66 98.28 46.52 17.19
C ALA A 66 97.72 45.79 18.42
N GLU A 67 98.13 44.54 18.64
CA GLU A 67 97.78 43.80 19.86
C GLU A 67 98.39 44.41 21.11
N GLU A 68 99.63 44.91 21.03
CA GLU A 68 100.31 45.56 22.17
C GLU A 68 99.68 46.91 22.52
N ALA A 69 99.28 47.71 21.53
CA ALA A 69 98.53 48.95 21.73
C ALA A 69 97.19 48.71 22.44
N LEU A 70 96.43 47.69 22.03
CA LEU A 70 95.19 47.31 22.71
C LEU A 70 95.44 46.84 24.15
N ARG A 71 96.54 46.12 24.40
CA ARG A 71 96.92 45.73 25.77
C ARG A 71 97.32 46.92 26.63
N GLU A 72 97.97 47.94 26.08
CA GLU A 72 98.27 49.16 26.82
C GLU A 72 97.01 49.98 27.14
N GLU A 73 96.05 50.06 26.21
CA GLU A 73 94.77 50.74 26.43
C GLU A 73 94.00 50.10 27.60
N ILE A 74 93.90 48.77 27.60
CA ILE A 74 93.27 48.01 28.67
C ILE A 74 94.00 48.20 30.01
N LYS A 75 95.34 48.26 30.00
CA LYS A 75 96.12 48.56 31.21
C LYS A 75 95.86 49.96 31.74
N ARG A 76 95.79 50.98 30.87
CA ARG A 76 95.46 52.36 31.28
C ARG A 76 94.04 52.46 31.85
N GLU A 77 93.06 51.77 31.26
CA GLU A 77 91.71 51.72 31.81
C GLU A 77 91.66 51.00 33.17
N ALA A 78 92.45 49.94 33.35
CA ALA A 78 92.59 49.27 34.65
C ALA A 78 93.26 50.15 35.72
N GLU A 79 94.28 50.94 35.35
CA GLU A 79 94.95 51.86 36.27
C GLU A 79 94.04 53.02 36.67
N THR A 80 93.31 53.62 35.73
CA THR A 80 92.38 54.74 36.04
C THR A 80 91.20 54.30 36.89
N THR A 81 90.71 53.07 36.72
CA THR A 81 89.66 52.50 37.57
C THR A 81 90.19 52.21 38.98
N ALA A 82 91.40 51.66 39.10
CA ALA A 82 92.06 51.45 40.40
C ALA A 82 92.33 52.77 41.15
N ASP A 83 92.75 53.83 40.46
CA ASP A 83 92.94 55.15 41.08
C ASP A 83 91.62 55.76 41.57
N ARG A 84 90.53 55.54 40.82
CA ARG A 84 89.19 55.98 41.22
C ARG A 84 88.68 55.22 42.44
N GLU A 85 88.96 53.92 42.54
CA GLU A 85 88.65 53.13 43.73
C GLU A 85 89.48 53.57 44.94
N ASN A 86 90.77 53.83 44.75
CA ASN A 86 91.64 54.36 45.82
C ASN A 86 91.16 55.72 46.33
N SER A 87 90.74 56.64 45.44
CA SER A 87 90.22 57.94 45.86
C SER A 87 88.92 57.81 46.67
N LEU A 88 88.06 56.83 46.33
CA LEU A 88 86.84 56.55 47.09
C LEU A 88 87.18 55.93 48.46
N HIS A 89 88.20 55.08 48.53
CA HIS A 89 88.69 54.54 49.80
C HIS A 89 89.29 55.61 50.72
N GLU A 90 90.04 56.57 50.18
CA GLU A 90 90.55 57.72 50.93
C GLU A 90 89.42 58.61 51.46
N GLN A 91 88.39 58.90 50.63
CA GLN A 91 87.21 59.65 51.06
C GLN A 91 86.45 58.93 52.19
N LEU A 92 86.32 57.61 52.11
CA LEU A 92 85.70 56.80 53.16
C LEU A 92 86.54 56.77 54.45
N ALA A 93 87.86 56.77 54.35
CA ALA A 93 88.75 56.83 55.50
C ALA A 93 88.65 58.19 56.20
N ALA A 94 88.68 59.29 55.45
CA ALA A 94 88.52 60.65 55.99
C ALA A 94 87.17 60.83 56.70
N ALA A 95 86.07 60.36 56.09
CA ALA A 95 84.75 60.44 56.71
C ALA A 95 84.63 59.62 58.00
N LYS A 96 85.39 58.52 58.14
CA LYS A 96 85.45 57.73 59.39
C LYS A 96 86.23 58.45 60.47
N GLU A 97 87.35 59.08 60.13
CA GLU A 97 88.17 59.85 61.08
C GLU A 97 87.39 61.05 61.63
N GLU A 98 86.64 61.76 60.78
CA GLU A 98 85.75 62.85 61.21
C GLU A 98 84.63 62.38 62.15
N LEU A 99 84.08 61.18 61.92
CA LEU A 99 83.06 60.60 62.81
C LEU A 99 83.63 60.23 64.18
N ASP A 100 84.87 59.74 64.22
CA ASP A 100 85.53 59.38 65.48
C ASP A 100 85.94 60.64 66.27
N ASP A 101 86.39 61.70 65.61
CA ASP A 101 86.63 63.03 66.21
C ASP A 101 85.35 63.63 66.82
N LEU A 102 84.21 63.51 66.12
CA LEU A 102 82.91 64.00 66.61
C LEU A 102 82.43 63.18 67.82
N ARG A 103 82.71 61.88 67.86
CA ARG A 103 82.41 61.00 69.00
C ARG A 103 83.26 61.33 70.21
N GLU A 104 84.54 61.64 70.02
CA GLU A 104 85.44 62.04 71.12
C GLU A 104 85.02 63.38 71.73
N ARG A 105 84.64 64.36 70.90
CA ARG A 105 84.12 65.66 71.37
C ARG A 105 82.84 65.52 72.19
N MET A 106 81.91 64.69 71.74
CA MET A 106 80.68 64.40 72.48
C MET A 106 80.94 63.71 73.84
N ALA A 107 81.94 62.83 73.92
CA ALA A 107 82.31 62.18 75.16
C ALA A 107 82.93 63.15 76.19
N THR A 108 83.70 64.15 75.72
CA THR A 108 84.34 65.14 76.60
C THR A 108 83.41 66.28 77.08
N GLY A 109 82.31 66.56 76.37
CA GLY A 109 81.42 67.69 76.65
C GLY A 109 80.33 67.44 77.70
N ALA A 110 80.17 66.19 78.17
CA ALA A 110 79.00 65.78 78.95
C ALA A 110 79.11 65.96 80.48
N ASP A 111 80.30 66.25 81.05
CA ASP A 111 80.51 66.18 82.51
C ASP A 111 80.56 67.53 83.25
N VAL A 112 80.29 68.67 82.60
CA VAL A 112 80.30 69.99 83.28
C VAL A 112 79.17 70.89 82.79
N GLY A 113 78.06 70.98 83.54
CA GLY A 113 77.07 72.04 83.28
C GLY A 113 75.65 71.91 83.83
N SER A 114 75.33 70.93 84.69
CA SER A 114 74.05 70.92 85.39
C SER A 114 74.00 72.01 86.47
N ARG A 115 73.43 73.21 86.20
CA ARG A 115 72.69 74.03 87.19
C ARG A 115 72.08 75.38 86.75
N SER A 116 72.00 75.75 85.47
CA SER A 116 71.28 76.97 85.07
C SER A 116 70.68 76.86 83.67
N GLY A 117 69.38 76.54 83.56
CA GLY A 117 68.71 76.53 82.26
C GLY A 117 67.41 75.76 82.22
N GLY A 118 66.37 76.19 82.95
CA GLY A 118 65.02 75.62 82.81
C GLY A 118 64.45 75.81 81.40
N GLU A 119 64.78 76.89 80.70
CA GLU A 119 64.38 77.14 79.30
C GLU A 119 65.32 76.43 78.30
N SER A 120 66.58 76.20 78.68
CA SER A 120 67.53 75.41 77.88
C SER A 120 67.19 73.91 77.93
N LEU A 121 66.71 73.39 79.06
CA LEU A 121 66.38 71.97 79.19
C LEU A 121 65.11 71.58 78.44
N ASP A 122 64.15 72.50 78.28
CA ASP A 122 62.98 72.29 77.42
C ASP A 122 63.30 72.52 75.94
N ALA A 123 64.20 73.44 75.60
CA ALA A 123 64.76 73.53 74.24
C ALA A 123 65.59 72.30 73.87
N ILE A 124 66.41 71.78 74.78
CA ILE A 124 67.16 70.53 74.62
C ILE A 124 66.21 69.35 74.58
N ARG A 125 65.12 69.32 75.36
CA ARG A 125 64.11 68.26 75.24
C ARG A 125 63.38 68.32 73.91
N ALA A 126 62.99 69.51 73.44
CA ALA A 126 62.40 69.70 72.12
C ALA A 126 63.38 69.31 70.98
N GLN A 127 64.66 69.63 71.15
CA GLN A 127 65.70 69.22 70.22
C GLN A 127 65.98 67.72 70.28
N VAL A 128 65.93 67.10 71.46
CA VAL A 128 66.04 65.64 71.63
C VAL A 128 64.81 64.93 71.08
N THR A 129 63.61 65.49 71.18
CA THR A 129 62.41 64.93 70.54
C THR A 129 62.49 65.11 69.02
N ALA A 130 62.93 66.27 68.52
CA ALA A 130 63.15 66.48 67.08
C ALA A 130 64.22 65.55 66.52
N LEU A 131 65.34 65.36 67.24
CA LEU A 131 66.38 64.41 66.86
C LEU A 131 65.91 62.95 66.97
N LYS A 132 65.01 62.62 67.90
CA LYS A 132 64.40 61.28 67.97
C LYS A 132 63.41 61.05 66.83
N GLU A 133 62.64 62.07 66.45
CA GLU A 133 61.75 62.04 65.29
C GLU A 133 62.55 61.96 63.99
N GLU A 134 63.63 62.72 63.85
CA GLU A 134 64.56 62.64 62.72
C GLU A 134 65.25 61.27 62.67
N ASN A 135 65.71 60.74 63.81
CA ASN A 135 66.31 59.40 63.84
C ASN A 135 65.27 58.31 63.54
N TYR A 136 64.00 58.50 63.95
CA TYR A 136 62.90 57.62 63.55
C TYR A 136 62.63 57.71 62.03
N GLN A 137 62.64 58.90 61.46
CA GLN A 137 62.51 59.11 60.00
C GLN A 137 63.69 58.50 59.25
N LEU A 138 64.92 58.67 59.73
CA LEU A 138 66.12 58.06 59.15
C LEU A 138 66.09 56.53 59.26
N GLN A 139 65.60 55.97 60.38
CA GLN A 139 65.37 54.53 60.49
C GLN A 139 64.29 54.04 59.54
N GLN A 140 63.24 54.84 59.33
CA GLN A 140 62.19 54.52 58.38
C GLN A 140 62.73 54.55 56.94
N ILE A 141 63.50 55.57 56.58
CA ILE A 141 64.17 55.70 55.27
C ILE A 141 65.19 54.57 55.08
N ASN A 142 65.95 54.19 56.10
CA ASN A 142 66.85 53.03 56.00
C ASN A 142 66.09 51.72 55.82
N ARG A 143 64.97 51.52 56.51
CA ARG A 143 64.11 50.35 56.27
C ARG A 143 63.48 50.37 54.88
N GLU A 144 63.11 51.53 54.36
CA GLU A 144 62.62 51.70 52.99
C GLU A 144 63.72 51.40 51.98
N ARG A 145 64.95 51.91 52.18
CA ARG A 145 66.13 51.55 51.38
C ARG A 145 66.46 50.07 51.45
N ASP A 146 66.42 49.45 52.62
CA ASP A 146 66.69 48.01 52.76
C ASP A 146 65.63 47.17 52.03
N ARG A 147 64.37 47.61 52.04
CA ARG A 147 63.30 47.00 51.21
C ARG A 147 63.55 47.23 49.73
N GLU A 148 63.92 48.44 49.30
CA GLU A 148 64.26 48.72 47.91
C GLU A 148 65.46 47.91 47.43
N LEU A 149 66.48 47.73 48.27
CA LEU A 149 67.64 46.87 47.99
C LEU A 149 67.24 45.40 47.92
N ALA A 150 66.31 44.94 48.76
CA ALA A 150 65.75 43.59 48.67
C ALA A 150 64.95 43.41 47.37
N ASP A 151 64.06 44.35 47.03
CA ASP A 151 63.29 44.33 45.78
C ASP A 151 64.21 44.38 44.55
N GLN A 152 65.31 45.15 44.61
CA GLN A 152 66.32 45.18 43.57
C GLN A 152 67.04 43.83 43.46
N ARG A 153 67.40 43.20 44.59
CA ARG A 153 67.98 41.85 44.60
C ARG A 153 67.03 40.82 44.01
N ASP A 154 65.75 40.84 44.38
CA ASP A 154 64.73 39.95 43.83
C ASP A 154 64.54 40.18 42.32
N ARG A 155 64.60 41.43 41.86
CA ARG A 155 64.61 41.76 40.42
C ARG A 155 65.86 41.22 39.73
N PHE A 156 67.04 41.36 40.35
CA PHE A 156 68.28 40.79 39.81
C PHE A 156 68.23 39.26 39.75
N GLU A 157 67.73 38.60 40.80
CA GLU A 157 67.54 37.14 40.83
C GLU A 157 66.53 36.69 39.78
N SER A 158 65.44 37.43 39.58
CA SER A 158 64.46 37.16 38.52
C SER A 158 65.06 37.32 37.12
N ILE A 159 65.87 38.37 36.90
CA ILE A 159 66.59 38.58 35.64
C ILE A 159 67.63 37.47 35.43
N LEU A 160 68.37 37.06 36.46
CA LEU A 160 69.33 35.97 36.40
C LEU A 160 68.64 34.63 36.08
N ALA A 161 67.54 34.31 36.76
CA ALA A 161 66.74 33.11 36.49
C ALA A 161 66.20 33.12 35.05
N ARG A 162 65.76 34.27 34.55
CA ARG A 162 65.33 34.44 33.16
C ARG A 162 66.49 34.31 32.17
N ALA A 163 67.66 34.86 32.48
CA ALA A 163 68.86 34.73 31.65
C ALA A 163 69.32 33.28 31.58
N GLU A 164 69.32 32.55 32.70
CA GLU A 164 69.61 31.12 32.72
C GLU A 164 68.57 30.30 31.94
N ALA A 165 67.28 30.62 32.05
CA ALA A 165 66.22 29.99 31.26
C ALA A 165 66.45 30.21 29.76
N LEU A 166 66.74 31.45 29.36
CA LEU A 166 67.09 31.78 27.96
C LEU A 166 68.38 31.10 27.49
N HIS A 167 69.38 30.93 28.36
CA HIS A 167 70.58 30.16 28.04
C HIS A 167 70.27 28.67 27.83
N ARG A 168 69.44 28.06 28.69
CA ARG A 168 68.98 26.67 28.50
C ARG A 168 68.15 26.53 27.23
N GLU A 169 67.27 27.49 26.93
CA GLU A 169 66.51 27.52 25.68
C GLU A 169 67.41 27.66 24.46
N ARG A 170 68.41 28.55 24.50
CA ARG A 170 69.44 28.68 23.45
C ARG A 170 70.17 27.37 23.24
N ASP A 171 70.63 26.72 24.31
CA ASP A 171 71.38 25.47 24.22
C ASP A 171 70.52 24.33 23.67
N ASN A 172 69.25 24.24 24.08
CA ASN A 172 68.26 23.32 23.50
C ASN A 172 68.01 23.62 22.01
N LEU A 173 67.91 24.88 21.62
CA LEU A 173 67.75 25.28 20.22
C LEU A 173 69.01 24.98 19.39
N LEU A 174 70.21 25.15 19.95
CA LEU A 174 71.46 24.76 19.31
C LEU A 174 71.56 23.25 19.16
N TYR A 175 71.16 22.48 20.18
CA TYR A 175 71.08 21.03 20.11
C TYR A 175 70.07 20.59 19.04
N ASN A 176 68.86 21.13 19.04
CA ASN A 176 67.86 20.85 18.02
C ASN A 176 68.35 21.25 16.62
N ARG A 177 69.03 22.40 16.49
CA ARG A 177 69.65 22.82 15.23
C ARG A 177 70.70 21.81 14.77
N SER A 178 71.58 21.34 15.67
CA SER A 178 72.58 20.33 15.33
C SER A 178 71.94 19.01 14.89
N GLN A 179 70.88 18.55 15.57
CA GLN A 179 70.09 17.39 15.13
C GLN A 179 69.44 17.63 13.77
N MET A 180 68.89 18.82 13.53
CA MET A 180 68.30 19.18 12.24
C MET A 180 69.37 19.25 11.14
N GLU A 181 70.57 19.76 11.41
CA GLU A 181 71.70 19.77 10.48
C GLU A 181 72.21 18.35 10.18
N GLU A 182 72.22 17.45 11.17
CA GLU A 182 72.51 16.03 10.99
C GLU A 182 71.44 15.34 10.15
N THR A 183 70.15 15.55 10.45
CA THR A 183 69.06 15.01 9.63
C THR A 183 69.06 15.57 8.22
N VAL A 184 69.36 16.86 8.02
CA VAL A 184 69.51 17.46 6.70
C VAL A 184 70.72 16.88 5.97
N SER A 185 71.84 16.66 6.66
CA SER A 185 73.02 16.03 6.08
C SER A 185 72.77 14.57 5.69
N ASP A 186 72.06 13.81 6.53
CA ASP A 186 71.62 12.44 6.26
C ASP A 186 70.57 12.38 5.15
N LEU A 187 69.64 13.33 5.12
CA LEU A 187 68.67 13.48 4.03
C LEU A 187 69.39 13.86 2.75
N LYS A 188 70.37 14.76 2.77
CA LYS A 188 71.19 15.11 1.61
C LYS A 188 72.01 13.92 1.15
N ARG A 189 72.57 13.11 2.06
CA ARG A 189 73.25 11.85 1.74
C ARG A 189 72.29 10.82 1.13
N LYS A 190 71.08 10.67 1.68
CA LYS A 190 70.01 9.82 1.14
C LYS A 190 69.48 10.34 -0.19
N LEU A 191 69.41 11.64 -0.40
CA LEU A 191 68.91 12.27 -1.61
C LEU A 191 69.95 12.19 -2.72
N MET A 192 71.24 12.34 -2.40
CA MET A 192 72.36 12.03 -3.29
C MET A 192 72.37 10.52 -3.63
N SER A 193 72.20 9.65 -2.64
CA SER A 193 72.09 8.20 -2.84
C SER A 193 70.83 7.79 -3.64
N LYS A 194 69.73 8.54 -3.55
CA LYS A 194 68.50 8.34 -4.33
C LYS A 194 68.58 8.96 -5.72
N ALA A 195 69.33 10.05 -5.90
CA ALA A 195 69.58 10.67 -7.19
C ALA A 195 70.50 9.81 -8.06
N GLU A 196 71.43 9.06 -7.45
CA GLU A 196 72.34 8.15 -8.15
C GLU A 196 71.76 6.73 -8.35
N GLY A 197 70.72 6.32 -7.62
CA GLY A 197 70.17 4.97 -7.69
C GLY A 197 68.68 4.91 -8.07
N GLY A 198 68.37 4.64 -9.34
CA GLY A 198 67.18 3.89 -9.84
C GLY A 198 65.74 4.11 -9.30
N ASP A 199 65.48 5.06 -8.41
CA ASP A 199 64.24 5.11 -7.60
C ASP A 199 63.07 5.81 -8.34
N HIS A 200 63.35 6.56 -9.41
CA HIS A 200 62.31 7.22 -10.22
C HIS A 200 61.36 6.23 -10.92
N GLU A 201 61.83 5.04 -11.29
CA GLU A 201 60.95 4.01 -11.87
C GLU A 201 60.04 3.36 -10.83
N TRP A 202 60.51 3.21 -9.59
CA TRP A 202 59.70 2.63 -8.52
C TRP A 202 58.67 3.63 -8.00
N GLU A 203 59.05 4.90 -7.84
CA GLU A 203 58.12 5.96 -7.44
C GLU A 203 57.06 6.21 -8.51
N THR A 204 57.42 6.21 -9.81
CA THR A 204 56.43 6.30 -10.90
C THR A 204 55.54 5.06 -11.00
N LYS A 205 56.07 3.85 -10.80
CA LYS A 205 55.25 2.62 -10.70
C LYS A 205 54.29 2.67 -9.51
N LYS A 206 54.72 3.19 -8.36
CA LYS A 206 53.89 3.33 -7.16
C LYS A 206 52.81 4.40 -7.34
N LEU A 207 53.12 5.52 -8.00
CA LEU A 207 52.13 6.53 -8.36
C LEU A 207 51.12 6.01 -9.38
N ARG A 208 51.56 5.24 -10.39
CA ARG A 208 50.65 4.55 -11.33
C ARG A 208 49.76 3.56 -10.59
N GLN A 209 50.32 2.73 -9.72
CA GLN A 209 49.55 1.77 -8.93
C GLN A 209 48.53 2.46 -8.01
N ARG A 210 48.88 3.60 -7.40
CA ARG A 210 47.95 4.40 -6.59
C ARG A 210 46.85 5.07 -7.44
N ASN A 211 47.19 5.52 -8.64
CA ASN A 211 46.22 6.09 -9.57
C ASN A 211 45.26 5.00 -10.10
N ASP A 212 45.77 3.82 -10.44
CA ASP A 212 44.97 2.66 -10.83
C ASP A 212 44.06 2.20 -9.68
N GLN A 213 44.55 2.22 -8.44
CA GLN A 213 43.73 1.98 -7.25
C GLN A 213 42.66 3.06 -7.06
N ALA A 214 42.98 4.34 -7.29
CA ALA A 214 42.01 5.42 -7.22
C ALA A 214 40.92 5.25 -8.30
N LEU A 215 41.28 4.94 -9.54
CA LEU A 215 40.34 4.65 -10.62
C LEU A 215 39.47 3.43 -10.33
N GLN A 216 40.04 2.37 -9.75
CA GLN A 216 39.28 1.20 -9.31
C GLN A 216 38.29 1.56 -8.19
N LEU A 217 38.69 2.38 -7.22
CA LEU A 217 37.79 2.89 -6.19
C LEU A 217 36.71 3.81 -6.77
N THR A 218 37.02 4.66 -7.75
CA THR A 218 36.04 5.48 -8.46
C THR A 218 35.05 4.62 -9.24
N HIS A 219 35.50 3.56 -9.91
CA HIS A 219 34.60 2.60 -10.57
C HIS A 219 33.72 1.85 -9.56
N GLN A 220 34.26 1.46 -8.41
CA GLN A 220 33.49 0.85 -7.32
C GLN A 220 32.46 1.83 -6.75
N LEU A 221 32.83 3.10 -6.56
CA LEU A 221 31.92 4.16 -6.11
C LEU A 221 30.80 4.40 -7.12
N ASN A 222 31.13 4.51 -8.41
CA ASN A 222 30.14 4.68 -9.48
C ASN A 222 29.20 3.46 -9.58
N ALA A 223 29.72 2.25 -9.37
CA ALA A 223 28.90 1.04 -9.30
C ALA A 223 27.97 1.04 -8.08
N VAL A 224 28.43 1.52 -6.92
CA VAL A 224 27.59 1.69 -5.71
C VAL A 224 26.55 2.78 -5.91
N MET A 225 26.89 3.89 -6.58
CA MET A 225 25.92 4.94 -6.92
C MET A 225 24.84 4.40 -7.86
N ALA A 226 25.24 3.71 -8.94
CA ALA A 226 24.28 3.06 -9.84
C ALA A 226 23.43 2.00 -9.11
N GLN A 227 23.99 1.28 -8.15
CA GLN A 227 23.23 0.37 -7.29
C GLN A 227 22.24 1.11 -6.40
N ASN A 228 22.63 2.21 -5.77
CA ASN A 228 21.74 3.06 -4.98
C ASN A 228 20.60 3.62 -5.83
N ASP A 229 20.86 4.02 -7.07
CA ASP A 229 19.81 4.47 -7.98
C ASP A 229 18.87 3.32 -8.35
N THR A 230 19.39 2.11 -8.62
CA THR A 230 18.52 0.94 -8.83
C THR A 230 17.73 0.54 -7.58
N LEU A 231 18.29 0.71 -6.37
CA LEU A 231 17.59 0.47 -5.12
C LEU A 231 16.51 1.53 -4.89
N ARG A 232 16.75 2.79 -5.25
CA ARG A 232 15.73 3.84 -5.25
C ARG A 232 14.61 3.51 -6.22
N ASP A 233 14.93 3.05 -7.43
CA ASP A 233 13.93 2.59 -8.41
C ASP A 233 13.16 1.34 -7.94
N GLU A 234 13.80 0.44 -7.20
CA GLU A 234 13.14 -0.71 -6.59
C GLU A 234 12.26 -0.29 -5.41
N VAL A 235 12.69 0.67 -4.59
CA VAL A 235 11.88 1.25 -3.52
C VAL A 235 10.66 1.95 -4.11
N THR A 236 10.80 2.81 -5.12
CA THR A 236 9.65 3.48 -5.75
C THR A 236 8.69 2.48 -6.39
N ARG A 237 9.21 1.42 -7.02
CA ARG A 237 8.37 0.34 -7.58
C ARG A 237 7.65 -0.46 -6.51
N VAL A 238 8.33 -0.83 -5.43
CA VAL A 238 7.72 -1.56 -4.30
C VAL A 238 6.70 -0.68 -3.59
N SER A 239 7.00 0.60 -3.39
CA SER A 239 6.05 1.58 -2.87
C SER A 239 4.82 1.69 -3.78
N GLY A 240 4.98 1.80 -5.10
CA GLY A 240 3.85 1.81 -6.04
C GLY A 240 3.05 0.51 -6.01
N ALA A 241 3.71 -0.66 -5.93
CA ALA A 241 3.01 -1.94 -5.81
C ALA A 241 2.29 -2.09 -4.45
N LEU A 242 2.84 -1.52 -3.38
CA LEU A 242 2.19 -1.47 -2.07
C LEU A 242 0.98 -0.52 -2.10
N GLU A 243 1.09 0.65 -2.74
CA GLU A 243 -0.02 1.58 -2.97
C GLU A 243 -1.15 0.93 -3.78
N GLU A 244 -0.81 0.23 -4.87
CA GLU A 244 -1.76 -0.56 -5.66
C GLU A 244 -2.40 -1.69 -4.84
N ALA A 245 -1.63 -2.38 -4.00
CA ALA A 245 -2.14 -3.42 -3.12
C ALA A 245 -3.07 -2.85 -2.04
N THR A 246 -2.75 -1.69 -1.46
CA THR A 246 -3.63 -1.00 -0.51
C THR A 246 -4.91 -0.52 -1.19
N ALA A 247 -4.83 0.02 -2.41
CA ALA A 247 -6.01 0.41 -3.18
C ALA A 247 -6.88 -0.81 -3.55
N LEU A 248 -6.27 -1.95 -3.88
CA LEU A 248 -6.99 -3.20 -4.09
C LEU A 248 -7.67 -3.68 -2.80
N ILE A 249 -6.98 -3.61 -1.65
CA ILE A 249 -7.57 -3.94 -0.36
C ILE A 249 -8.76 -3.02 -0.09
N GLU A 250 -8.62 -1.70 -0.22
CA GLU A 250 -9.69 -0.71 -0.02
C GLU A 250 -10.90 -0.96 -0.93
N THR A 251 -10.66 -1.22 -2.21
CA THR A 251 -11.75 -1.53 -3.15
C THR A 251 -12.40 -2.87 -2.85
N THR A 252 -11.65 -3.87 -2.38
CA THR A 252 -12.24 -5.14 -1.93
C THR A 252 -13.03 -4.97 -0.64
N THR A 253 -12.54 -4.21 0.34
CA THR A 253 -13.28 -3.91 1.58
C THR A 253 -14.55 -3.13 1.29
N GLN A 254 -14.51 -2.10 0.43
CA GLN A 254 -15.70 -1.39 -0.01
C GLN A 254 -16.71 -2.32 -0.69
N ARG A 255 -16.25 -3.25 -1.53
CA ARG A 255 -17.13 -4.25 -2.14
C ARG A 255 -17.71 -5.22 -1.12
N TYR A 256 -16.95 -5.62 -0.10
CA TYR A 256 -17.47 -6.45 1.00
C TYR A 256 -18.50 -5.69 1.84
N ASP A 257 -18.27 -4.41 2.11
CA ASP A 257 -19.22 -3.55 2.81
C ASP A 257 -20.50 -3.38 1.99
N ASP A 258 -20.40 -3.09 0.69
CA ASP A 258 -21.55 -3.02 -0.22
C ASP A 258 -22.33 -4.34 -0.27
N LEU A 259 -21.62 -5.47 -0.32
CA LEU A 259 -22.24 -6.80 -0.37
C LEU A 259 -22.90 -7.13 0.97
N SER A 260 -22.29 -6.76 2.09
CA SER A 260 -22.87 -6.88 3.42
C SER A 260 -24.12 -6.00 3.57
N SER A 261 -24.08 -4.75 3.11
CA SER A 261 -25.25 -3.87 3.09
C SER A 261 -26.38 -4.42 2.20
N ARG A 262 -26.06 -4.99 1.04
CA ARG A 262 -27.04 -5.67 0.19
C ARG A 262 -27.62 -6.93 0.84
N LEU A 263 -26.81 -7.69 1.57
CA LEU A 263 -27.28 -8.85 2.33
C LEU A 263 -28.19 -8.45 3.49
N LEU A 264 -27.86 -7.37 4.21
CA LEU A 264 -28.72 -6.81 5.26
C LEU A 264 -30.03 -6.26 4.69
N ALA A 265 -29.99 -5.60 3.53
CA ALA A 265 -31.20 -5.15 2.84
C ALA A 265 -32.03 -6.34 2.36
N ALA A 266 -31.40 -7.40 1.86
CA ALA A 266 -32.09 -8.63 1.45
C ALA A 266 -32.67 -9.39 2.64
N SER A 267 -31.99 -9.45 3.79
CA SER A 267 -32.53 -10.06 5.00
C SER A 267 -33.72 -9.27 5.52
N SER A 268 -33.63 -7.94 5.58
CA SER A 268 -34.77 -7.07 5.92
C SER A 268 -35.95 -7.28 4.96
N ARG A 269 -35.68 -7.47 3.67
CA ARG A 269 -36.72 -7.76 2.67
C ARG A 269 -37.35 -9.14 2.85
N ILE A 270 -36.55 -10.13 3.28
CA ILE A 270 -37.05 -11.47 3.62
C ILE A 270 -37.92 -11.37 4.88
N ASP A 271 -37.49 -10.65 5.90
CA ASP A 271 -38.26 -10.42 7.13
C ASP A 271 -39.59 -9.73 6.80
N GLU A 272 -39.60 -8.68 5.96
CA GLU A 272 -40.82 -8.05 5.43
C GLU A 272 -41.73 -9.06 4.71
N LEU A 273 -41.17 -9.92 3.85
CA LEU A 273 -41.93 -10.94 3.14
C LEU A 273 -42.44 -12.06 4.06
N GLU A 274 -41.72 -12.37 5.13
CA GLU A 274 -42.17 -13.31 6.17
C GLU A 274 -43.31 -12.71 7.00
N GLU A 275 -43.23 -11.41 7.34
CA GLU A 275 -44.32 -10.67 7.97
C GLU A 275 -45.56 -10.61 7.07
N ASP A 276 -45.40 -10.27 5.79
CA ASP A 276 -46.48 -10.28 4.79
C ASP A 276 -47.06 -11.68 4.61
N LYS A 277 -46.21 -12.72 4.58
CA LYS A 277 -46.66 -14.11 4.51
C LYS A 277 -47.47 -14.49 5.75
N MET A 278 -47.02 -14.13 6.94
CA MET A 278 -47.74 -14.38 8.19
C MET A 278 -49.07 -13.62 8.24
N ALA A 279 -49.11 -12.39 7.73
CA ALA A 279 -50.34 -11.60 7.59
C ALA A 279 -51.31 -12.27 6.61
N LEU A 280 -50.85 -12.70 5.44
CA LEU A 280 -51.66 -13.42 4.46
C LEU A 280 -52.12 -14.79 4.96
N GLU A 281 -51.29 -15.53 5.69
CA GLU A 281 -51.68 -16.79 6.32
C GLU A 281 -52.76 -16.57 7.38
N LYS A 282 -52.67 -15.47 8.14
CA LYS A 282 -53.70 -15.07 9.09
C LYS A 282 -54.99 -14.65 8.39
N GLU A 283 -54.93 -13.84 7.34
CA GLU A 283 -56.11 -13.47 6.53
C GLU A 283 -56.75 -14.70 5.87
N LEU A 284 -55.96 -15.64 5.35
CA LEU A 284 -56.46 -16.89 4.81
C LEU A 284 -57.09 -17.78 5.89
N ALA A 285 -56.53 -17.82 7.10
CA ALA A 285 -57.14 -18.53 8.23
C ALA A 285 -58.46 -17.88 8.67
N GLU A 286 -58.53 -16.56 8.71
CA GLU A 286 -59.75 -15.80 9.02
C GLU A 286 -60.82 -15.98 7.92
N MET A 287 -60.42 -15.96 6.65
CA MET A 287 -61.33 -16.24 5.52
C MET A 287 -61.82 -17.68 5.53
N ARG A 288 -60.96 -18.66 5.82
CA ARG A 288 -61.37 -20.07 5.97
C ARG A 288 -62.32 -20.24 7.15
N ALA A 289 -62.04 -19.63 8.29
CA ALA A 289 -62.93 -19.66 9.44
C ALA A 289 -64.28 -18.97 9.14
N ALA A 290 -64.27 -17.89 8.37
CA ALA A 290 -65.49 -17.20 7.92
C ALA A 290 -66.29 -18.02 6.89
N GLU A 291 -65.62 -18.74 5.98
CA GLU A 291 -66.25 -19.67 5.04
C GLU A 291 -66.81 -20.90 5.76
N GLU A 292 -66.09 -21.49 6.71
CA GLU A 292 -66.58 -22.57 7.56
C GLU A 292 -67.80 -22.14 8.39
N ALA A 293 -67.78 -20.92 8.97
CA ALA A 293 -68.91 -20.36 9.69
C ALA A 293 -70.11 -20.10 8.77
N ARG A 294 -69.89 -19.65 7.52
CA ARG A 294 -70.95 -19.50 6.52
C ARG A 294 -71.55 -20.84 6.10
N LEU A 295 -70.71 -21.83 5.82
CA LEU A 295 -71.16 -23.18 5.45
C LEU A 295 -71.93 -23.85 6.60
N ALA A 296 -71.51 -23.65 7.85
CA ALA A 296 -72.25 -24.11 9.03
C ALA A 296 -73.62 -23.41 9.13
N ALA A 297 -73.68 -22.09 8.93
CA ALA A 297 -74.93 -21.34 8.96
C ALA A 297 -75.89 -21.70 7.80
N ASP A 298 -75.36 -21.95 6.61
CA ASP A 298 -76.16 -22.39 5.46
C ASP A 298 -76.64 -23.84 5.62
N GLY A 299 -75.82 -24.71 6.24
CA GLY A 299 -76.22 -26.07 6.62
C GLY A 299 -77.35 -26.09 7.66
N GLU A 300 -77.27 -25.23 8.69
CA GLU A 300 -78.34 -25.06 9.67
C GLU A 300 -79.63 -24.52 9.04
N ARG A 301 -79.53 -23.57 8.10
CA ARG A 301 -80.69 -23.04 7.36
C ARG A 301 -81.34 -24.10 6.47
N GLN A 302 -80.55 -24.90 5.76
CA GLN A 302 -81.07 -26.00 4.95
C GLN A 302 -81.75 -27.07 5.81
N LEU A 303 -81.21 -27.38 6.99
CA LEU A 303 -81.84 -28.29 7.95
C LEU A 303 -83.19 -27.74 8.46
N ILE A 304 -83.28 -26.43 8.74
CA ILE A 304 -84.53 -25.77 9.15
C ILE A 304 -85.56 -25.81 8.00
N GLU A 305 -85.18 -25.46 6.77
CA GLU A 305 -86.08 -25.50 5.61
C GLU A 305 -86.57 -26.93 5.30
N LEU A 306 -85.71 -27.94 5.43
CA LEU A 306 -86.11 -29.34 5.29
C LEU A 306 -87.06 -29.78 6.42
N TYR A 307 -86.83 -29.31 7.65
CA TYR A 307 -87.72 -29.59 8.78
C TYR A 307 -89.10 -28.94 8.60
N GLU A 308 -89.14 -27.71 8.07
CA GLU A 308 -90.38 -27.00 7.76
C GLU A 308 -91.15 -27.67 6.61
N ARG A 309 -90.48 -28.04 5.51
CA ARG A 309 -91.11 -28.81 4.41
C ARG A 309 -91.66 -30.15 4.90
N ASN A 310 -90.89 -30.91 5.68
CA ASN A 310 -91.36 -32.16 6.25
C ASN A 310 -92.56 -31.97 7.19
N GLN A 311 -92.61 -30.87 7.96
CA GLN A 311 -93.79 -30.54 8.75
C GLN A 311 -95.00 -30.19 7.90
N GLU A 312 -94.82 -29.47 6.79
CA GLU A 312 -95.91 -29.15 5.86
C GLU A 312 -96.45 -30.40 5.17
N GLU A 313 -95.58 -31.32 4.74
CA GLU A 313 -95.97 -32.62 4.18
C GLU A 313 -96.70 -33.49 5.21
N LEU A 314 -96.25 -33.50 6.46
CA LEU A 314 -96.95 -34.18 7.55
C LEU A 314 -98.33 -33.56 7.82
N LYS A 315 -98.45 -32.23 7.80
CA LYS A 315 -99.76 -31.55 7.92
C LYS A 315 -100.68 -31.89 6.76
N PHE A 316 -100.16 -31.92 5.52
CA PHE A 316 -100.94 -32.28 4.34
C PHE A 316 -101.43 -33.73 4.40
N THR A 317 -100.56 -34.66 4.78
CA THR A 317 -100.93 -36.08 4.94
C THR A 317 -101.93 -36.30 6.07
N ILE A 318 -101.80 -35.60 7.20
CA ILE A 318 -102.78 -35.63 8.30
C ILE A 318 -104.13 -35.11 7.80
N ALA A 319 -104.18 -33.95 7.12
CA ALA A 319 -105.42 -33.41 6.58
C ALA A 319 -106.08 -34.34 5.55
N ALA A 320 -105.30 -35.01 4.71
CA ALA A 320 -105.81 -36.03 3.78
C ALA A 320 -106.40 -37.23 4.53
N ARG A 321 -105.74 -37.71 5.60
CA ARG A 321 -106.26 -38.79 6.45
C ARG A 321 -107.49 -38.39 7.25
N GLU A 322 -107.56 -37.16 7.74
CA GLU A 322 -108.76 -36.63 8.41
C GLU A 322 -109.96 -36.61 7.46
N LYS A 323 -109.75 -36.19 6.21
CA LYS A 323 -110.78 -36.24 5.17
C LYS A 323 -111.23 -37.67 4.86
N GLU A 324 -110.29 -38.62 4.74
CA GLU A 324 -110.64 -40.05 4.60
C GLU A 324 -111.45 -40.56 5.79
N VAL A 325 -111.10 -40.16 7.02
CA VAL A 325 -111.84 -40.52 8.24
C VAL A 325 -113.25 -39.91 8.24
N GLU A 326 -113.41 -38.67 7.77
CA GLU A 326 -114.72 -38.03 7.63
C GLU A 326 -115.58 -38.72 6.57
N GLU A 327 -115.01 -39.10 5.44
CA GLU A 327 -115.69 -39.89 4.41
C GLU A 327 -116.12 -41.26 4.96
N LEU A 328 -115.25 -41.94 5.72
CA LEU A 328 -115.57 -43.19 6.39
C LEU A 328 -116.66 -43.01 7.46
N ARG A 329 -116.61 -41.94 8.26
CA ARG A 329 -117.67 -41.60 9.24
C ARG A 329 -119.00 -41.31 8.54
N GLY A 330 -118.99 -40.59 7.42
CA GLY A 330 -120.17 -40.36 6.59
C GLY A 330 -120.74 -41.65 6.00
N SER A 331 -119.87 -42.57 5.56
CA SER A 331 -120.28 -43.89 5.08
C SER A 331 -120.90 -44.75 6.19
N LEU A 332 -120.35 -44.70 7.40
CA LEU A 332 -120.88 -45.37 8.59
C LEU A 332 -122.25 -44.82 8.97
N ALA A 333 -122.43 -43.50 9.00
CA ALA A 333 -123.71 -42.86 9.27
C ALA A 333 -124.77 -43.26 8.23
N ASN A 334 -124.41 -43.29 6.94
CA ASN A 334 -125.30 -43.77 5.88
C ASN A 334 -125.69 -45.25 6.06
N LEU A 335 -124.76 -46.10 6.47
CA LEU A 335 -125.05 -47.51 6.76
C LEU A 335 -125.95 -47.65 8.00
N GLN A 336 -125.75 -46.84 9.04
CA GLN A 336 -126.61 -46.80 10.23
C GLN A 336 -128.04 -46.38 9.87
N SER A 337 -128.24 -45.29 9.12
CA SER A 337 -129.58 -44.88 8.69
C SER A 337 -130.27 -45.92 7.78
N ARG A 338 -129.51 -46.67 6.97
CA ARG A 338 -130.05 -47.79 6.18
C ARG A 338 -130.48 -48.96 7.04
N LEU A 339 -129.76 -49.22 8.14
CA LEU A 339 -130.09 -50.24 9.13
C LEU A 339 -131.40 -49.87 9.86
N GLU A 340 -131.52 -48.63 10.34
CA GLU A 340 -132.74 -48.10 10.96
C GLU A 340 -133.95 -48.17 10.00
N TRP A 341 -133.75 -47.85 8.71
CA TRP A 341 -134.80 -48.00 7.69
C TRP A 341 -135.22 -49.45 7.44
N ALA A 342 -134.28 -50.40 7.56
CA ALA A 342 -134.58 -51.83 7.40
C ALA A 342 -135.33 -52.37 8.62
N GLU A 343 -134.97 -51.92 9.83
CA GLU A 343 -135.66 -52.26 11.07
C GLU A 343 -137.11 -51.72 11.08
N ALA A 344 -137.33 -50.47 10.68
CA ALA A 344 -138.68 -49.90 10.53
C ALA A 344 -139.55 -50.64 9.48
N ARG A 345 -138.92 -51.27 8.48
CA ARG A 345 -139.63 -52.12 7.50
C ARG A 345 -139.99 -53.50 8.04
N ALA A 346 -139.21 -54.03 8.97
CA ALA A 346 -139.47 -55.32 9.61
C ALA A 346 -140.70 -55.24 10.54
N GLU A 347 -140.91 -54.12 11.22
CA GLU A 347 -142.06 -53.93 12.13
C GLU A 347 -143.42 -53.95 11.41
N VAL A 348 -143.51 -53.55 10.14
CA VAL A 348 -144.76 -53.59 9.33
C VAL A 348 -145.07 -55.00 8.78
N GLY A 349 -144.12 -55.94 8.88
CA GLY A 349 -144.30 -57.33 8.42
C GLY A 349 -145.02 -58.24 9.41
N THR A 350 -145.05 -57.89 10.69
CA THR A 350 -145.48 -58.78 11.79
C THR A 350 -147.00 -59.01 11.85
N GLU A 351 -147.81 -58.05 11.40
CA GLU A 351 -149.28 -58.19 11.36
C GLU A 351 -149.79 -59.22 10.33
N LYS A 352 -148.98 -59.53 9.30
CA LYS A 352 -149.29 -60.58 8.30
C LYS A 352 -148.88 -61.98 8.78
N GLU A 353 -147.96 -62.09 9.73
CA GLU A 353 -147.50 -63.36 10.30
C GLU A 353 -148.51 -63.92 11.33
N ASP A 354 -149.19 -63.05 12.09
CA ASP A 354 -150.24 -63.45 13.06
C ASP A 354 -151.47 -64.14 12.40
N HIS A 355 -151.76 -63.79 11.15
CA HIS A 355 -152.82 -64.43 10.37
C HIS A 355 -152.41 -65.80 9.79
N LEU A 356 -151.12 -65.99 9.48
CA LEU A 356 -150.56 -67.29 9.08
C LEU A 356 -150.39 -68.22 10.28
N GLU A 357 -150.21 -67.68 11.49
CA GLU A 357 -150.06 -68.44 12.71
C GLU A 357 -151.39 -69.08 13.19
N LYS A 358 -152.53 -68.42 12.99
CA LYS A 358 -153.87 -69.02 13.23
C LYS A 358 -154.19 -70.19 12.28
N LEU A 359 -153.70 -70.15 11.03
CA LEU A 359 -153.77 -71.26 10.08
C LEU A 359 -152.80 -72.41 10.46
N ARG A 360 -151.65 -72.08 11.05
CA ARG A 360 -150.68 -73.05 11.59
C ARG A 360 -151.22 -73.84 12.79
N VAL A 361 -151.97 -73.19 13.69
CA VAL A 361 -152.57 -73.85 14.88
C VAL A 361 -153.66 -74.86 14.48
N GLN A 362 -154.36 -74.64 13.35
CA GLN A 362 -155.33 -75.60 12.81
C GLN A 362 -154.65 -76.82 12.16
N LEU A 363 -153.50 -76.63 11.50
CA LEU A 363 -152.64 -77.70 10.97
C LEU A 363 -151.90 -78.49 12.08
N GLN A 364 -151.57 -77.85 13.20
CA GLN A 364 -150.94 -78.47 14.37
C GLN A 364 -151.88 -79.38 15.18
N ARG A 365 -153.20 -79.22 15.06
CA ARG A 365 -154.17 -80.20 15.61
C ARG A 365 -154.23 -81.49 14.78
N ALA A 366 -154.07 -81.40 13.45
CA ALA A 366 -154.05 -82.55 12.54
C ALA A 366 -152.71 -83.34 12.57
N THR A 367 -151.64 -82.75 13.10
CA THR A 367 -150.32 -83.39 13.20
C THR A 367 -149.98 -83.91 14.61
N LYS A 368 -150.80 -83.56 15.63
CA LYS A 368 -150.79 -84.18 16.96
C LYS A 368 -151.31 -85.62 16.99
N GLU A 369 -151.93 -86.11 15.93
CA GLU A 369 -152.38 -87.52 15.83
C GLU A 369 -151.41 -88.45 15.09
N ALA A 370 -150.39 -87.94 14.39
CA ALA A 370 -149.58 -88.75 13.46
C ALA A 370 -148.16 -89.13 13.93
N LYS A 371 -147.65 -88.59 15.04
CA LYS A 371 -146.29 -88.92 15.54
C LYS A 371 -146.24 -89.21 17.04
N SER A 372 -147.29 -89.88 17.53
CA SER A 372 -147.33 -90.62 18.81
C SER A 372 -146.72 -92.03 18.71
N LEU A 373 -145.93 -92.32 17.68
CA LEU A 373 -145.35 -93.64 17.44
C LEU A 373 -143.83 -93.59 17.22
N LEU A 374 -143.10 -93.44 18.33
CA LEU A 374 -141.64 -93.65 18.47
C LEU A 374 -140.78 -92.46 17.99
N GLY A 375 -139.90 -91.85 18.77
CA GLY A 375 -139.37 -92.19 20.08
C GLY A 375 -137.87 -91.86 20.12
N TYR A 376 -137.51 -90.87 20.95
CA TYR A 376 -136.25 -90.72 21.69
C TYR A 376 -134.92 -90.34 20.97
N THR A 377 -134.44 -89.14 21.33
CA THR A 377 -133.05 -88.76 21.69
C THR A 377 -132.51 -89.68 22.83
N PRO A 378 -131.26 -89.65 23.35
CA PRO A 378 -130.22 -88.60 23.29
C PRO A 378 -128.73 -89.09 23.28
N SER A 379 -127.82 -88.11 23.19
CA SER A 379 -126.55 -87.86 23.93
C SER A 379 -125.66 -88.97 24.54
N GLU A 380 -124.34 -88.66 24.53
CA GLU A 380 -123.18 -89.23 25.28
C GLU A 380 -122.57 -90.53 24.72
N GLY A 381 -121.25 -90.74 24.59
CA GLY A 381 -120.02 -90.01 24.90
C GLY A 381 -118.84 -91.00 24.83
N GLY A 382 -117.60 -90.54 24.57
CA GLY A 382 -116.37 -91.27 24.94
C GLY A 382 -115.40 -91.70 23.83
N GLU A 383 -114.24 -91.03 23.82
CA GLU A 383 -112.85 -91.50 23.58
C GLU A 383 -112.52 -92.58 22.55
N GLY A 384 -111.52 -92.30 21.70
CA GLY A 384 -110.80 -93.33 20.94
C GLY A 384 -109.90 -92.82 19.84
N ARG A 385 -108.60 -92.87 20.08
CA ARG A 385 -107.45 -92.42 19.28
C ARG A 385 -107.24 -93.19 17.95
N LYS A 386 -106.50 -92.52 17.04
CA LYS A 386 -105.55 -93.01 15.99
C LYS A 386 -106.04 -93.34 14.58
N GLY A 387 -105.24 -92.87 13.62
CA GLY A 387 -104.95 -93.55 12.34
C GLY A 387 -105.39 -92.76 11.12
N GLY A 388 -104.44 -92.24 10.34
CA GLY A 388 -104.68 -91.63 9.03
C GLY A 388 -104.42 -92.61 7.89
N MET A 389 -105.00 -92.32 6.71
CA MET A 389 -104.45 -92.49 5.36
C MET A 389 -105.54 -92.05 4.36
N GLU A 390 -105.13 -91.33 3.29
CA GLU A 390 -105.69 -91.32 1.90
C GLU A 390 -107.23 -91.17 1.71
N ASP A 391 -107.79 -90.37 0.82
CA ASP A 391 -107.39 -89.67 -0.38
C ASP A 391 -108.49 -88.65 -0.71
N GLY A 392 -108.14 -87.60 -1.46
CA GLY A 392 -109.09 -86.94 -2.35
C GLY A 392 -110.02 -85.88 -1.74
N GLU A 393 -110.08 -84.76 -2.48
CA GLU A 393 -111.18 -83.79 -2.53
C GLU A 393 -111.59 -83.10 -1.22
N GLY A 394 -111.33 -81.79 -1.16
CA GLY A 394 -112.12 -80.91 -0.32
C GLY A 394 -111.40 -79.68 0.20
N GLY A 395 -111.62 -78.55 -0.47
CA GLY A 395 -112.02 -77.31 0.20
C GLY A 395 -111.01 -76.59 1.10
N GLY A 396 -110.59 -75.41 0.64
CA GLY A 396 -110.60 -74.22 1.51
C GLY A 396 -109.29 -73.70 2.07
N GLY A 397 -108.13 -74.07 1.51
CA GLY A 397 -106.81 -73.61 2.00
C GLY A 397 -106.08 -72.54 1.17
N ASP A 398 -106.35 -72.41 -0.13
CA ASP A 398 -105.31 -71.90 -1.05
C ASP A 398 -105.36 -70.43 -1.51
N ARG A 399 -106.30 -69.60 -1.04
CA ARG A 399 -106.37 -68.17 -1.48
C ARG A 399 -105.58 -67.19 -0.63
N ARG A 400 -105.18 -67.55 0.60
CA ARG A 400 -104.43 -66.63 1.49
C ARG A 400 -102.92 -66.66 1.20
N GLU A 401 -102.36 -67.80 0.84
CA GLU A 401 -100.93 -67.91 0.55
C GLU A 401 -100.58 -67.33 -0.83
N GLU A 402 -101.44 -67.52 -1.85
CA GLU A 402 -101.27 -66.89 -3.17
C GLU A 402 -101.46 -65.36 -3.14
N MET A 403 -102.42 -64.85 -2.35
CA MET A 403 -102.58 -63.40 -2.14
C MET A 403 -101.47 -62.79 -1.29
N ARG A 404 -100.85 -63.57 -0.40
CA ARG A 404 -99.70 -63.15 0.40
C ARG A 404 -98.42 -63.11 -0.43
N LEU A 405 -98.23 -64.07 -1.34
CA LEU A 405 -97.13 -64.01 -2.32
C LEU A 405 -97.34 -62.87 -3.32
N LYS A 406 -98.56 -62.64 -3.84
CA LYS A 406 -98.87 -61.52 -4.73
C LYS A 406 -98.72 -60.15 -4.05
N ARG A 407 -99.09 -60.02 -2.78
CA ARG A 407 -98.78 -58.81 -2.00
C ARG A 407 -97.29 -58.65 -1.77
N SER A 408 -96.58 -59.71 -1.40
CA SER A 408 -95.13 -59.65 -1.22
C SER A 408 -94.39 -59.29 -2.51
N LEU A 409 -94.89 -59.73 -3.68
CA LEU A 409 -94.32 -59.37 -4.99
C LEU A 409 -94.65 -57.92 -5.38
N MET A 410 -95.88 -57.46 -5.15
CA MET A 410 -96.24 -56.05 -5.37
C MET A 410 -95.50 -55.11 -4.43
N ASP A 411 -95.30 -55.51 -3.17
CA ASP A 411 -94.54 -54.74 -2.18
C ASP A 411 -93.05 -54.72 -2.56
N SER A 412 -92.51 -55.81 -3.13
CA SER A 412 -91.14 -55.81 -3.68
C SER A 412 -91.00 -55.02 -4.97
N ASP A 413 -91.99 -55.06 -5.87
CA ASP A 413 -91.99 -54.27 -7.11
C ASP A 413 -92.15 -52.78 -6.82
N TYR A 414 -92.95 -52.43 -5.81
CA TYR A 414 -93.06 -51.06 -5.30
C TYR A 414 -91.77 -50.60 -4.62
N ALA A 415 -91.14 -51.47 -3.81
CA ALA A 415 -89.83 -51.18 -3.22
C ALA A 415 -88.74 -51.03 -4.30
N LEU A 416 -88.75 -51.85 -5.35
CA LEU A 416 -87.84 -51.71 -6.48
C LEU A 416 -88.09 -50.43 -7.27
N ALA A 417 -89.36 -50.07 -7.53
CA ALA A 417 -89.71 -48.81 -8.18
C ALA A 417 -89.28 -47.60 -7.35
N LEU A 418 -89.42 -47.66 -6.03
CA LEU A 418 -88.98 -46.62 -5.11
C LEU A 418 -87.45 -46.50 -5.08
N VAL A 419 -86.73 -47.62 -5.06
CA VAL A 419 -85.26 -47.64 -5.14
C VAL A 419 -84.77 -47.12 -6.49
N HIS A 420 -85.48 -47.41 -7.61
CA HIS A 420 -85.14 -46.86 -8.92
C HIS A 420 -85.39 -45.35 -8.99
N SER A 421 -86.49 -44.86 -8.38
CA SER A 421 -86.76 -43.43 -8.26
C SER A 421 -85.66 -42.72 -7.47
N GLN A 422 -85.25 -43.28 -6.34
CA GLN A 422 -84.14 -42.76 -5.52
C GLN A 422 -82.80 -42.83 -6.26
N LEU A 423 -82.55 -43.90 -7.02
CA LEU A 423 -81.35 -44.03 -7.83
C LEU A 423 -81.30 -42.96 -8.94
N ASP A 424 -82.43 -42.65 -9.57
CA ASP A 424 -82.50 -41.64 -10.62
C ASP A 424 -82.44 -40.20 -10.06
N GLU A 425 -82.92 -39.98 -8.84
CA GLU A 425 -82.67 -38.73 -8.09
C GLU A 425 -81.19 -38.58 -7.73
N CYS A 426 -80.55 -39.61 -7.17
CA CYS A 426 -79.11 -39.59 -6.88
C CYS A 426 -78.26 -39.42 -8.15
N LYS A 427 -78.66 -39.99 -9.29
CA LYS A 427 -77.97 -39.76 -10.58
C LYS A 427 -78.09 -38.32 -11.03
N LYS A 428 -79.28 -37.70 -10.92
CA LYS A 428 -79.48 -36.29 -11.26
C LYS A 428 -78.66 -35.38 -10.36
N GLU A 429 -78.60 -35.68 -9.05
CA GLU A 429 -77.75 -34.96 -8.10
C GLU A 429 -76.27 -35.10 -8.44
N LEU A 430 -75.80 -36.31 -8.76
CA LEU A 430 -74.44 -36.56 -9.25
C LEU A 430 -74.13 -35.77 -10.52
N GLU A 431 -75.01 -35.79 -11.52
CA GLU A 431 -74.78 -35.01 -12.74
C GLU A 431 -74.78 -33.49 -12.48
N THR A 432 -75.54 -32.99 -11.49
CA THR A 432 -75.48 -31.57 -11.12
C THR A 432 -74.19 -31.22 -10.38
N LEU A 433 -73.70 -32.11 -9.51
CA LEU A 433 -72.42 -31.96 -8.83
C LEU A 433 -71.25 -32.06 -9.81
N GLU A 434 -71.30 -32.98 -10.79
CA GLU A 434 -70.32 -33.11 -11.85
C GLU A 434 -70.25 -31.82 -12.70
N ARG A 435 -71.40 -31.27 -13.10
CA ARG A 435 -71.45 -29.96 -13.80
C ARG A 435 -70.88 -28.84 -12.95
N GLN A 436 -71.15 -28.82 -11.64
CA GLN A 436 -70.58 -27.82 -10.73
C GLN A 436 -69.06 -28.00 -10.54
N THR A 437 -68.54 -29.23 -10.51
CA THR A 437 -67.10 -29.48 -10.46
C THR A 437 -66.43 -29.08 -11.76
N GLU A 438 -67.02 -29.39 -12.92
CA GLU A 438 -66.50 -28.93 -14.22
C GLU A 438 -66.50 -27.41 -14.34
N GLU A 439 -67.54 -26.72 -13.85
CA GLU A 439 -67.57 -25.25 -13.82
C GLU A 439 -66.52 -24.66 -12.88
N LYS A 440 -66.28 -25.28 -11.71
CA LYS A 440 -65.19 -24.87 -10.81
C LYS A 440 -63.83 -25.13 -11.43
N GLU A 441 -63.62 -26.25 -12.10
CA GLU A 441 -62.38 -26.57 -12.81
C GLU A 441 -62.13 -25.59 -13.97
N ARG A 442 -63.17 -25.22 -14.74
CA ARG A 442 -63.06 -24.17 -15.78
C ARG A 442 -62.65 -22.83 -15.18
N ARG A 443 -63.27 -22.41 -14.07
CA ARG A 443 -62.90 -21.17 -13.36
C ARG A 443 -61.48 -21.21 -12.79
N VAL A 444 -61.02 -22.37 -12.31
CA VAL A 444 -59.63 -22.55 -11.84
C VAL A 444 -58.64 -22.47 -13.02
N VAL A 445 -58.97 -23.08 -14.16
CA VAL A 445 -58.14 -22.99 -15.38
C VAL A 445 -58.09 -21.55 -15.91
N GLU A 446 -59.21 -20.83 -15.89
CA GLU A 446 -59.28 -19.41 -16.25
C GLU A 446 -58.47 -18.55 -15.27
N ALA A 447 -58.63 -18.72 -13.96
CA ALA A 447 -57.84 -18.03 -12.96
C ALA A 447 -56.34 -18.33 -13.06
N LEU A 448 -55.94 -19.58 -13.37
CA LEU A 448 -54.55 -19.94 -13.62
C LEU A 448 -54.01 -19.34 -14.92
N ARG A 449 -54.85 -19.21 -15.96
CA ARG A 449 -54.49 -18.55 -17.22
C ARG A 449 -54.33 -17.04 -17.01
N GLU A 450 -55.22 -16.42 -16.25
CA GLU A 450 -55.13 -14.99 -15.87
C GLU A 450 -53.94 -14.74 -14.95
N ALA A 451 -53.66 -15.62 -13.98
CA ALA A 451 -52.47 -15.53 -13.14
C ALA A 451 -51.17 -15.70 -13.96
N LYS A 452 -51.16 -16.57 -14.97
CA LYS A 452 -50.03 -16.69 -15.92
C LYS A 452 -49.89 -15.45 -16.80
N ALA A 453 -50.99 -14.94 -17.35
CA ALA A 453 -50.99 -13.71 -18.14
C ALA A 453 -50.52 -12.51 -17.31
N MET A 454 -50.94 -12.39 -16.05
CA MET A 454 -50.49 -11.35 -15.12
C MET A 454 -49.04 -11.51 -14.70
N ARG A 455 -48.51 -12.73 -14.60
CA ARG A 455 -47.08 -12.98 -14.40
C ARG A 455 -46.28 -12.61 -15.64
N GLU A 456 -46.74 -12.98 -16.83
CA GLU A 456 -46.09 -12.62 -18.10
C GLU A 456 -46.11 -11.10 -18.35
N LEU A 457 -47.21 -10.40 -18.01
CA LEU A 457 -47.32 -8.94 -18.10
C LEU A 457 -46.45 -8.20 -17.07
N LYS A 458 -46.31 -8.73 -15.84
CA LYS A 458 -45.51 -8.08 -14.78
C LYS A 458 -44.03 -8.41 -14.82
N LEU A 459 -43.65 -9.58 -15.36
CA LEU A 459 -42.27 -10.07 -15.33
C LEU A 459 -41.63 -10.12 -16.72
N GLY A 460 -42.37 -10.06 -17.83
CA GLY A 460 -41.79 -10.11 -19.18
C GLY A 460 -40.74 -11.23 -19.34
N ASP A 461 -39.60 -10.89 -19.98
CA ASP A 461 -38.43 -11.77 -20.15
C ASP A 461 -37.65 -12.07 -18.85
N ALA A 462 -38.15 -11.68 -17.68
CA ALA A 462 -37.53 -12.07 -16.41
C ALA A 462 -37.67 -13.58 -16.13
N ALA A 463 -38.66 -14.26 -16.72
CA ALA A 463 -38.85 -15.71 -16.54
C ALA A 463 -37.88 -16.55 -17.38
N SER A 464 -37.57 -16.11 -18.61
CA SER A 464 -36.56 -16.73 -19.47
C SER A 464 -35.16 -16.51 -18.89
N THR A 465 -34.86 -15.29 -18.44
CA THR A 465 -33.60 -14.97 -17.76
C THR A 465 -33.47 -15.66 -16.40
N LEU A 466 -34.54 -15.85 -15.62
CA LEU A 466 -34.51 -16.68 -14.40
C LEU A 466 -34.25 -18.15 -14.71
N ALA A 467 -34.81 -18.69 -15.79
CA ALA A 467 -34.54 -20.06 -16.23
C ALA A 467 -33.08 -20.22 -16.70
N GLU A 468 -32.55 -19.23 -17.41
CA GLU A 468 -31.13 -19.17 -17.81
C GLU A 468 -30.21 -19.04 -16.58
N MET A 469 -30.54 -18.17 -15.62
CA MET A 469 -29.81 -18.02 -14.35
C MET A 469 -29.85 -19.31 -13.52
N GLN A 470 -31.00 -19.98 -13.44
CA GLN A 470 -31.10 -21.30 -12.78
C GLN A 470 -30.26 -22.37 -13.49
N GLN A 471 -30.22 -22.34 -14.82
CA GLN A 471 -29.41 -23.27 -15.60
C GLN A 471 -27.91 -22.97 -15.45
N GLN A 472 -27.53 -21.70 -15.36
CA GLN A 472 -26.17 -21.27 -15.06
C GLN A 472 -25.76 -21.62 -13.63
N LEU A 473 -26.63 -21.43 -12.64
CA LEU A 473 -26.38 -21.83 -11.25
C LEU A 473 -26.19 -23.35 -11.15
N ARG A 474 -27.06 -24.15 -11.78
CA ARG A 474 -26.88 -25.61 -11.85
C ARG A 474 -25.57 -26.02 -12.52
N PHE A 475 -25.18 -25.34 -13.59
CA PHE A 475 -23.88 -25.58 -14.23
C PHE A 475 -22.70 -25.22 -13.32
N ARG A 476 -22.81 -24.14 -12.54
CA ARG A 476 -21.81 -23.74 -11.55
C ARG A 476 -21.77 -24.71 -10.37
N ASP A 477 -22.91 -25.21 -9.92
CA ASP A 477 -23.00 -26.25 -8.89
C ASP A 477 -22.36 -27.55 -9.38
N ASP A 478 -22.56 -27.93 -10.64
CA ASP A 478 -21.88 -29.08 -11.26
C ASP A 478 -20.35 -28.87 -11.36
N GLN A 479 -19.91 -27.65 -11.67
CA GLN A 479 -18.48 -27.31 -11.67
C GLN A 479 -17.90 -27.33 -10.25
N LEU A 480 -18.62 -26.80 -9.27
CA LEU A 480 -18.25 -26.85 -7.85
C LEU A 480 -18.22 -28.28 -7.33
N ALA A 481 -19.16 -29.15 -7.73
CA ALA A 481 -19.15 -30.56 -7.38
C ALA A 481 -17.93 -31.29 -7.99
N ARG A 482 -17.58 -31.00 -9.25
CA ARG A 482 -16.37 -31.54 -9.90
C ARG A 482 -15.09 -31.04 -9.25
N LEU A 483 -15.02 -29.75 -8.90
CA LEU A 483 -13.90 -29.17 -8.16
C LEU A 483 -13.80 -29.77 -6.76
N THR A 484 -14.92 -29.97 -6.07
CA THR A 484 -14.96 -30.62 -4.75
C THR A 484 -14.51 -32.08 -4.85
N GLN A 485 -14.88 -32.78 -5.93
CA GLN A 485 -14.41 -34.14 -6.22
C GLN A 485 -12.90 -34.16 -6.55
N GLN A 486 -12.39 -33.17 -7.27
CA GLN A 486 -10.94 -33.05 -7.55
C GLN A 486 -10.16 -32.69 -6.29
N CYS A 487 -10.68 -31.80 -5.44
CA CYS A 487 -10.09 -31.44 -4.16
C CYS A 487 -10.12 -32.63 -3.19
N SER A 488 -11.18 -33.45 -3.19
CA SER A 488 -11.24 -34.66 -2.37
C SER A 488 -10.32 -35.75 -2.89
N LEU A 489 -10.19 -35.93 -4.21
CA LEU A 489 -9.17 -36.78 -4.83
C LEU A 489 -7.75 -36.31 -4.46
N LEU A 490 -7.48 -35.01 -4.54
CA LEU A 490 -6.20 -34.42 -4.14
C LEU A 490 -5.95 -34.62 -2.63
N HIS A 491 -6.98 -34.50 -1.79
CA HIS A 491 -6.87 -34.78 -0.35
C HIS A 491 -6.54 -36.27 -0.08
N VAL A 492 -7.12 -37.18 -0.85
CA VAL A 492 -6.82 -38.61 -0.78
C VAL A 492 -5.42 -38.90 -1.32
N GLU A 493 -4.98 -38.22 -2.38
CA GLU A 493 -3.61 -38.34 -2.92
C GLU A 493 -2.58 -37.80 -1.94
N LEU A 494 -2.80 -36.62 -1.37
CA LEU A 494 -1.96 -36.04 -0.31
C LEU A 494 -1.97 -36.92 0.94
N GLY A 495 -3.12 -37.51 1.31
CA GLY A 495 -3.23 -38.51 2.37
C GLY A 495 -2.43 -39.78 2.05
N ARG A 496 -2.42 -40.23 0.79
CA ARG A 496 -1.57 -41.35 0.33
C ARG A 496 -0.09 -40.98 0.33
N TYR A 497 0.29 -39.75 0.00
CA TYR A 497 1.67 -39.28 0.12
C TYR A 497 2.11 -39.22 1.58
N ALA A 498 1.25 -38.75 2.48
CA ALA A 498 1.51 -38.77 3.92
C ALA A 498 1.63 -40.20 4.48
N GLN A 499 0.78 -41.13 4.00
CA GLN A 499 0.89 -42.56 4.35
C GLN A 499 2.17 -43.20 3.77
N MET A 500 2.60 -42.80 2.57
CA MET A 500 3.85 -43.25 1.95
C MET A 500 5.10 -42.66 2.61
N GLU A 501 4.99 -41.47 3.22
CA GLU A 501 6.00 -40.90 4.13
C GLU A 501 6.10 -41.69 5.44
N GLU A 502 4.97 -42.07 6.05
CA GLU A 502 4.94 -42.92 7.25
C GLU A 502 5.46 -44.35 7.00
N GLU A 503 5.24 -44.91 5.80
CA GLU A 503 5.72 -46.24 5.39
C GLU A 503 7.16 -46.28 4.85
N GLY A 504 7.85 -45.14 4.77
CA GLY A 504 9.27 -45.06 4.40
C GLY A 504 9.60 -45.54 2.98
N ARG A 505 8.64 -45.58 2.06
CA ARG A 505 8.83 -46.00 0.66
C ARG A 505 8.86 -44.80 -0.30
N LEU A 506 9.91 -44.00 -0.22
CA LEU A 506 10.22 -42.99 -1.23
C LEU A 506 11.03 -43.62 -2.38
N LEU A 507 10.35 -44.07 -3.44
CA LEU A 507 10.97 -44.29 -4.74
C LEU A 507 11.08 -42.94 -5.46
N ARG A 508 12.32 -42.53 -5.67
CA ARG A 508 12.74 -41.35 -6.45
C ARG A 508 12.11 -41.39 -7.85
N PRO A 509 11.47 -40.31 -8.35
CA PRO A 509 11.09 -40.23 -9.75
C PRO A 509 12.38 -40.19 -10.59
N GLN A 510 12.62 -41.25 -11.35
CA GLN A 510 13.65 -41.30 -12.37
C GLN A 510 13.29 -40.29 -13.47
N GLN A 511 14.23 -39.41 -13.77
CA GLN A 511 14.27 -38.70 -15.04
C GLN A 511 14.41 -39.72 -16.16
N GLU A 512 13.44 -39.76 -17.07
CA GLU A 512 13.65 -40.32 -18.41
C GLU A 512 13.65 -39.18 -19.42
N HIS A 513 14.80 -39.04 -20.08
CA HIS A 513 15.02 -38.19 -21.23
C HIS A 513 14.18 -38.69 -22.42
N PRO A 514 13.67 -37.79 -23.28
CA PRO A 514 13.08 -38.17 -24.56
C PRO A 514 14.21 -38.47 -25.56
N GLU A 515 14.36 -39.73 -25.95
CA GLU A 515 15.14 -40.12 -27.13
C GLU A 515 14.23 -40.13 -28.37
N GLU A 516 14.70 -39.44 -29.42
CA GLU A 516 14.22 -39.48 -30.79
C GLU A 516 14.51 -40.86 -31.40
N ILE A 517 13.48 -41.58 -31.90
CA ILE A 517 13.65 -42.60 -32.96
C ILE A 517 12.42 -42.62 -33.89
N GLU A 518 12.64 -42.07 -35.08
CA GLU A 518 12.24 -42.48 -36.46
C GLU A 518 10.90 -43.20 -36.75
N ASP A 519 10.17 -42.62 -37.71
CA ASP A 519 9.17 -43.27 -38.58
C ASP A 519 9.73 -44.55 -39.25
N PRO A 520 8.91 -45.59 -39.47
CA PRO A 520 8.36 -45.74 -40.83
C PRO A 520 6.93 -46.34 -40.88
N ALA A 521 6.10 -45.79 -41.77
CA ALA A 521 4.96 -46.50 -42.39
C ALA A 521 5.47 -47.43 -43.53
N PRO A 522 4.64 -48.19 -44.29
CA PRO A 522 3.22 -48.56 -44.21
C PRO A 522 2.95 -50.09 -44.47
N SER A 523 1.69 -50.57 -44.38
CA SER A 523 1.03 -51.43 -45.41
C SER A 523 -0.22 -52.21 -44.92
N ARG A 524 -1.33 -51.99 -45.64
CA ARG A 524 -2.45 -52.89 -46.05
C ARG A 524 -2.94 -54.01 -45.11
N ALA A 525 -4.25 -54.00 -44.79
CA ALA A 525 -5.32 -54.67 -45.57
C ALA A 525 -6.70 -54.67 -44.87
N LYS A 526 -7.69 -54.05 -45.55
CA LYS A 526 -9.11 -54.41 -45.85
C LYS A 526 -10.05 -55.25 -44.91
N PRO A 527 -11.39 -55.12 -45.07
CA PRO A 527 -12.39 -55.03 -43.98
C PRO A 527 -13.54 -56.09 -44.02
N ALA A 528 -14.38 -56.11 -42.97
CA ALA A 528 -15.86 -56.33 -42.92
C ALA A 528 -16.31 -56.94 -41.55
N PRO A 529 -17.60 -56.92 -41.13
CA PRO A 529 -18.75 -56.06 -41.46
C PRO A 529 -19.53 -55.49 -40.22
N LYS A 530 -20.51 -54.64 -40.52
CA LYS A 530 -21.49 -53.91 -39.68
C LYS A 530 -22.56 -54.84 -39.06
N GLU A 531 -23.22 -54.55 -37.94
CA GLU A 531 -24.33 -53.59 -37.64
C GLU A 531 -24.78 -53.78 -36.16
N PRO A 532 -25.74 -53.02 -35.54
CA PRO A 532 -26.28 -51.67 -35.80
C PRO A 532 -26.39 -50.74 -34.55
N ARG A 533 -26.42 -49.42 -34.82
CA ARG A 533 -27.21 -48.28 -34.26
C ARG A 533 -27.94 -48.35 -32.88
N PRO A 534 -28.05 -47.23 -32.13
CA PRO A 534 -28.83 -46.07 -32.60
C PRO A 534 -28.25 -44.66 -32.38
N ALA A 535 -28.90 -43.73 -33.09
CA ALA A 535 -28.60 -42.33 -33.37
C ALA A 535 -28.77 -41.39 -32.16
N GLN A 536 -27.79 -40.50 -31.95
CA GLN A 536 -27.82 -39.04 -32.08
C GLN A 536 -28.80 -38.27 -31.18
N ARG A 537 -28.23 -37.33 -30.41
CA ARG A 537 -28.74 -35.94 -30.37
C ARG A 537 -27.60 -34.93 -30.54
N PRO A 538 -27.87 -33.78 -31.18
CA PRO A 538 -26.87 -32.86 -31.70
C PRO A 538 -26.50 -31.77 -30.70
N ARG A 539 -25.23 -31.38 -30.71
CA ARG A 539 -24.72 -30.15 -30.10
C ARG A 539 -25.00 -28.96 -31.03
N ARG A 540 -25.64 -27.92 -30.52
CA ARG A 540 -25.54 -26.56 -31.09
C ARG A 540 -24.53 -25.77 -30.26
N ARG A 541 -23.44 -25.36 -30.92
CA ARG A 541 -22.76 -24.07 -30.70
C ARG A 541 -23.71 -23.03 -31.34
N GLY A 542 -24.09 -21.94 -30.70
CA GLY A 542 -23.25 -20.84 -30.24
C GLY A 542 -23.65 -19.65 -31.10
N GLU A 543 -24.43 -18.72 -30.55
CA GLU A 543 -24.71 -17.44 -31.19
C GLU A 543 -24.11 -16.32 -30.34
N GLU A 544 -23.42 -15.45 -31.06
CA GLU A 544 -22.58 -14.37 -30.58
C GLU A 544 -23.42 -13.17 -30.17
N ILE A 545 -22.92 -12.52 -29.13
CA ILE A 545 -23.33 -11.22 -28.63
C ILE A 545 -23.07 -10.16 -29.72
N LYS A 546 -24.11 -9.43 -30.10
CA LYS A 546 -24.02 -8.06 -30.62
C LYS A 546 -25.13 -7.23 -30.01
N ASP A 547 -24.78 -6.50 -28.95
CA ASP A 547 -25.49 -5.30 -28.54
C ASP A 547 -24.47 -4.18 -28.35
N GLN A 548 -24.65 -3.12 -29.12
CA GLN A 548 -24.60 -1.76 -28.60
C GLN A 548 -25.21 -0.79 -29.62
N GLN A 549 -26.17 -0.02 -29.10
CA GLN A 549 -26.78 1.21 -29.63
C GLN A 549 -28.08 1.04 -30.44
N GLY A 550 -29.19 1.10 -29.71
CA GLY A 550 -30.50 1.51 -30.20
C GLY A 550 -31.28 2.11 -29.05
N ALA A 551 -31.52 3.42 -29.11
CA ALA A 551 -32.26 4.19 -28.12
C ALA A 551 -33.71 3.71 -28.01
N GLU A 552 -34.19 3.62 -26.77
CA GLU A 552 -35.58 3.45 -26.38
C GLU A 552 -36.41 4.66 -26.85
N GLU A 553 -37.38 4.43 -27.72
CA GLU A 553 -38.48 5.37 -27.97
C GLU A 553 -39.76 4.79 -27.36
N VAL A 554 -40.42 5.65 -26.60
CA VAL A 554 -41.57 5.39 -25.71
C VAL A 554 -42.82 5.07 -26.52
N GLU A 555 -43.45 3.92 -26.25
CA GLU A 555 -44.73 3.53 -26.84
C GLU A 555 -45.89 3.92 -25.89
N VAL A 556 -46.72 4.89 -26.30
CA VAL A 556 -48.04 5.14 -25.68
C VAL A 556 -49.14 4.80 -26.68
N VAL A 557 -49.72 3.60 -26.48
CA VAL A 557 -51.14 3.23 -26.57
C VAL A 557 -51.99 3.83 -27.69
N ARG A 558 -52.46 2.98 -28.62
CA ARG A 558 -53.90 2.68 -28.81
C ARG A 558 -54.19 1.57 -29.83
N GLU A 559 -54.74 0.50 -29.28
CA GLU A 559 -55.97 -0.21 -29.68
C GLU A 559 -56.37 -0.34 -31.15
N SER A 560 -56.57 -1.62 -31.49
CA SER A 560 -57.60 -2.16 -32.39
C SER A 560 -57.42 -1.90 -33.89
N ASN A 561 -57.19 -2.98 -34.64
CA ASN A 561 -58.02 -3.22 -35.83
C ASN A 561 -58.11 -4.71 -36.19
N LYS A 562 -59.37 -5.14 -36.23
CA LYS A 562 -59.84 -6.44 -36.70
C LYS A 562 -59.49 -6.62 -38.18
N ALA A 563 -59.27 -7.88 -38.55
CA ALA A 563 -59.11 -8.33 -39.93
C ALA A 563 -60.24 -7.81 -40.84
N VAL A 564 -59.90 -6.96 -41.81
CA VAL A 564 -60.76 -6.61 -42.94
C VAL A 564 -60.13 -7.17 -44.21
N LYS A 565 -60.90 -8.06 -44.85
CA LYS A 565 -60.58 -8.72 -46.12
C LYS A 565 -60.30 -7.68 -47.21
N LYS A 566 -59.20 -7.87 -47.95
CA LYS A 566 -58.86 -7.10 -49.14
C LYS A 566 -59.95 -7.26 -50.21
N GLY A 567 -60.58 -6.15 -50.58
CA GLY A 567 -61.25 -5.93 -51.88
C GLY A 567 -60.58 -4.74 -52.59
N PRO A 568 -60.65 -4.64 -53.93
CA PRO A 568 -59.73 -3.81 -54.71
C PRO A 568 -60.10 -2.32 -54.73
N ILE A 569 -59.05 -1.51 -54.80
CA ILE A 569 -59.02 -0.04 -54.80
C ILE A 569 -59.67 0.52 -56.08
N ARG A 570 -60.58 1.49 -55.92
CA ARG A 570 -60.97 2.47 -56.96
C ARG A 570 -60.52 3.86 -56.50
N ILE A 571 -59.83 4.57 -57.37
CA ILE A 571 -59.36 5.96 -57.16
C ILE A 571 -60.53 6.93 -57.44
N PRO A 572 -60.89 7.86 -56.54
CA PRO A 572 -61.72 9.01 -56.88
C PRO A 572 -60.85 10.26 -57.14
N GLY A 573 -61.28 11.10 -58.07
CA GLY A 573 -60.68 12.41 -58.33
C GLY A 573 -61.70 13.52 -58.10
N SER A 574 -61.31 14.52 -57.31
CA SER A 574 -61.88 15.87 -57.29
C SER A 574 -60.79 16.88 -56.90
N TYR A 575 -60.68 17.98 -57.63
CA TYR A 575 -59.68 19.03 -57.37
C TYR A 575 -59.89 19.74 -56.02
N GLU A 576 -61.11 19.73 -55.48
CA GLU A 576 -61.39 20.25 -54.12
C GLU A 576 -60.78 19.37 -53.04
N GLU A 577 -60.82 18.04 -53.19
CA GLU A 577 -60.18 17.11 -52.25
C GLU A 577 -58.65 17.21 -52.32
N GLN A 578 -58.10 17.45 -53.52
CA GLN A 578 -56.68 17.74 -53.67
C GLN A 578 -56.29 19.10 -53.07
N ALA A 579 -57.10 20.14 -53.23
CA ALA A 579 -56.83 21.46 -52.65
C ALA A 579 -56.92 21.45 -51.12
N LEU A 580 -57.90 20.74 -50.55
CA LEU A 580 -58.04 20.52 -49.10
C LEU A 580 -56.89 19.67 -48.55
N LEU A 581 -56.47 18.62 -49.27
CA LEU A 581 -55.29 17.85 -48.90
C LEU A 581 -54.04 18.73 -48.93
N ILE A 582 -53.85 19.53 -49.98
CA ILE A 582 -52.71 20.45 -50.10
C ILE A 582 -52.74 21.50 -48.98
N SER A 583 -53.89 22.10 -48.66
CA SER A 583 -53.99 23.07 -47.55
C SER A 583 -53.74 22.44 -46.19
N ASN A 584 -54.23 21.22 -45.97
CA ASN A 584 -53.97 20.47 -44.73
C ASN A 584 -52.49 20.11 -44.63
N LEU A 585 -51.87 19.67 -45.72
CA LEU A 585 -50.43 19.41 -45.76
C LEU A 585 -49.60 20.68 -45.52
N TYR A 586 -50.04 21.84 -46.00
CA TYR A 586 -49.37 23.12 -45.68
C TYR A 586 -49.55 23.53 -44.23
N TYR A 587 -50.74 23.33 -43.65
CA TYR A 587 -50.99 23.58 -42.23
C TYR A 587 -50.15 22.66 -41.35
N ASP A 588 -50.10 21.37 -41.67
CA ASP A 588 -49.28 20.37 -40.99
C ASP A 588 -47.79 20.71 -41.14
N SER A 589 -47.36 21.20 -42.30
CA SER A 589 -45.98 21.65 -42.52
C SER A 589 -45.63 22.86 -41.65
N ILE A 590 -46.53 23.84 -41.51
CA ILE A 590 -46.32 25.01 -40.64
C ILE A 590 -46.29 24.59 -39.17
N ALA A 591 -47.23 23.72 -38.76
CA ALA A 591 -47.25 23.18 -37.39
C ALA A 591 -45.97 22.40 -37.06
N LEU A 592 -45.47 21.59 -37.99
CA LEU A 592 -44.19 20.90 -37.83
C LEU A 592 -43.00 21.86 -37.76
N ILE A 593 -43.01 22.96 -38.52
CA ILE A 593 -41.95 23.98 -38.43
C ILE A 593 -41.98 24.67 -37.05
N ASP A 594 -43.16 25.02 -36.54
CA ASP A 594 -43.30 25.61 -35.20
C ASP A 594 -42.90 24.62 -34.09
N GLU A 595 -43.22 23.33 -34.23
CA GLU A 595 -42.76 22.27 -33.33
C GLU A 595 -41.24 22.07 -33.39
N LEU A 596 -40.63 22.15 -34.58
CA LEU A 596 -39.18 22.11 -34.74
C LEU A 596 -38.51 23.36 -34.13
N GLU A 597 -39.09 24.55 -34.28
CA GLU A 597 -38.56 25.76 -33.67
C GLU A 597 -38.66 25.75 -32.15
N THR A 598 -39.79 25.30 -31.60
CA THR A 598 -39.95 25.16 -30.14
C THR A 598 -39.03 24.08 -29.58
N SER A 599 -38.85 22.96 -30.29
CA SER A 599 -37.89 21.91 -29.93
C SER A 599 -36.45 22.43 -29.99
N ARG A 600 -36.11 23.24 -31.00
CA ARG A 600 -34.80 23.90 -31.11
C ARG A 600 -34.56 24.91 -29.98
N ARG A 601 -35.58 25.68 -29.57
CA ARG A 601 -35.48 26.59 -28.41
C ARG A 601 -35.26 25.81 -27.11
N ARG A 602 -35.99 24.71 -26.91
CA ARG A 602 -35.80 23.81 -25.75
C ARG A 602 -34.41 23.18 -25.74
N LEU A 603 -33.88 22.78 -26.89
CA LEU A 603 -32.49 22.30 -27.02
C LEU A 603 -31.48 23.39 -26.65
N GLN A 604 -31.67 24.62 -27.11
CA GLN A 604 -30.79 25.75 -26.74
C GLN A 604 -30.86 26.08 -25.24
N GLU A 605 -32.02 25.95 -24.62
CA GLU A 605 -32.17 26.10 -23.16
C GLU A 605 -31.47 24.96 -22.41
N ALA A 606 -31.60 23.71 -22.90
CA ALA A 606 -30.90 22.56 -22.35
C ALA A 606 -29.37 22.71 -22.46
N ASP A 607 -28.85 23.14 -23.61
CA ASP A 607 -27.43 23.41 -23.81
C ASP A 607 -26.91 24.48 -22.84
N ARG A 608 -27.69 25.56 -22.60
CA ARG A 608 -27.32 26.58 -21.60
C ARG A 608 -27.28 26.02 -20.18
N VAL A 609 -28.24 25.16 -19.81
CA VAL A 609 -28.25 24.52 -18.49
C VAL A 609 -27.08 23.56 -18.33
N ILE A 610 -26.69 22.85 -19.40
CA ILE A 610 -25.49 21.99 -19.41
C ILE A 610 -24.22 22.84 -19.27
N ASP A 611 -24.12 23.97 -19.99
CA ASP A 611 -22.99 24.90 -19.88
C ASP A 611 -22.88 25.53 -18.47
N GLU A 612 -24.01 25.86 -17.85
CA GLU A 612 -24.03 26.33 -16.46
C GLU A 612 -23.66 25.21 -15.47
N GLY A 613 -24.12 23.98 -15.72
CA GLY A 613 -23.78 22.80 -14.93
C GLY A 613 -22.30 22.44 -15.01
N THR A 614 -21.69 22.53 -16.20
CA THR A 614 -20.26 22.30 -16.41
C THR A 614 -19.41 23.38 -15.72
N LYS A 615 -19.78 24.66 -15.83
CA LYS A 615 -19.12 25.75 -15.09
C LYS A 615 -19.19 25.57 -13.58
N ARG A 616 -20.36 25.22 -13.03
CA ARG A 616 -20.50 24.91 -11.59
C ARG A 616 -19.66 23.70 -11.17
N LEU A 617 -19.59 22.66 -12.01
CA LEU A 617 -18.71 21.51 -11.75
C LEU A 617 -17.23 21.88 -11.79
N GLU A 618 -16.82 22.77 -12.70
CA GLU A 618 -15.46 23.30 -12.75
C GLU A 618 -15.13 24.15 -11.52
N GLU A 619 -16.06 24.99 -11.06
CA GLU A 619 -15.93 25.75 -9.81
C GLU A 619 -15.81 24.83 -8.59
N CYS A 620 -16.67 23.79 -8.49
CA CYS A 620 -16.57 22.77 -7.44
C CYS A 620 -15.25 22.00 -7.49
N ARG A 621 -14.77 21.65 -8.70
CA ARG A 621 -13.45 21.00 -8.89
C ARG A 621 -12.31 21.93 -8.48
N ALA A 622 -12.42 23.23 -8.74
CA ALA A 622 -11.43 24.22 -8.31
C ALA A 622 -11.44 24.39 -6.79
N GLN A 623 -12.61 24.49 -6.17
CA GLN A 623 -12.76 24.53 -4.71
C GLN A 623 -12.22 23.27 -4.03
N LEU A 624 -12.50 22.08 -4.59
CA LEU A 624 -11.92 20.81 -4.12
C LEU A 624 -10.40 20.81 -4.23
N ARG A 625 -9.83 21.28 -5.36
CA ARG A 625 -8.37 21.40 -5.50
C ARG A 625 -7.76 22.35 -4.47
N MET A 626 -8.40 23.49 -4.22
CA MET A 626 -7.97 24.44 -3.19
C MET A 626 -8.06 23.84 -1.79
N ALA A 627 -9.11 23.08 -1.49
CA ALA A 627 -9.27 22.36 -0.23
C ALA A 627 -8.20 21.28 -0.06
N TYR A 628 -7.95 20.46 -1.09
CA TYR A 628 -6.88 19.46 -1.07
C TYR A 628 -5.50 20.09 -0.96
N SER A 629 -5.24 21.23 -1.60
CA SER A 629 -3.97 21.95 -1.40
C SER A 629 -3.84 22.52 0.01
N HIS A 630 -4.94 22.96 0.64
CA HIS A 630 -4.93 23.40 2.02
C HIS A 630 -4.73 22.26 3.00
N ILE A 631 -5.32 21.09 2.74
CA ILE A 631 -5.12 19.88 3.51
C ILE A 631 -3.68 19.42 3.37
N ALA A 632 -3.14 19.33 2.15
CA ALA A 632 -1.74 18.95 1.91
C ALA A 632 -0.74 19.96 2.53
N ALA A 633 -1.05 21.25 2.51
CA ALA A 633 -0.23 22.26 3.19
C ALA A 633 -0.27 22.10 4.71
N LYS A 634 -1.45 21.84 5.28
CA LYS A 634 -1.59 21.54 6.72
C LYS A 634 -0.93 20.22 7.10
N GLU A 635 -1.06 19.18 6.29
CA GLU A 635 -0.36 17.91 6.50
C GLU A 635 1.15 18.10 6.40
N GLY A 636 1.63 18.93 5.47
CA GLY A 636 3.03 19.34 5.38
C GLY A 636 3.52 20.12 6.61
N GLU A 637 2.70 20.99 7.20
CA GLU A 637 3.00 21.68 8.46
C GLU A 637 2.97 20.73 9.68
N TRP A 638 2.06 19.75 9.69
CA TRP A 638 1.93 18.75 10.75
C TRP A 638 3.02 17.65 10.67
N MET A 639 3.56 17.38 9.49
CA MET A 639 4.60 16.37 9.24
C MET A 639 6.00 16.95 9.09
N GLY A 640 6.13 18.25 8.83
CA GLY A 640 7.43 18.92 8.55
C GLY A 640 7.93 19.84 9.66
N GLY A 641 7.15 20.05 10.73
CA GLY A 641 7.58 20.82 11.90
C GLY A 641 8.27 19.94 12.95
N GLU A 642 9.16 20.54 13.75
CA GLU A 642 9.82 19.88 14.90
C GLU A 642 8.80 19.18 15.82
N GLU A 643 7.59 19.75 16.00
CA GLU A 643 6.52 19.11 16.78
C GLU A 643 5.89 17.88 16.11
N GLY A 644 5.90 17.80 14.78
CA GLY A 644 5.32 16.70 14.01
C GLY A 644 6.20 15.45 14.09
N ASP A 645 7.49 15.64 13.82
CA ASP A 645 8.50 14.60 13.98
C ASP A 645 8.62 14.16 15.45
N GLU A 646 8.54 15.08 16.41
CA GLU A 646 8.52 14.73 17.84
C GLU A 646 7.30 13.87 18.22
N LYS A 647 6.10 14.22 17.74
CA LYS A 647 4.88 13.45 18.02
C LYS A 647 4.86 12.11 17.29
N GLN A 648 5.41 12.03 16.08
CA GLN A 648 5.55 10.78 15.33
C GLN A 648 6.55 9.85 16.02
N GLU A 649 7.72 10.37 16.40
CA GLU A 649 8.69 9.64 17.23
C GLU A 649 8.08 9.24 18.58
N GLU A 650 7.24 10.07 19.21
CA GLU A 650 6.56 9.74 20.46
C GLU A 650 5.49 8.65 20.29
N MET A 651 4.74 8.66 19.20
CA MET A 651 3.80 7.59 18.85
C MET A 651 4.51 6.26 18.59
N GLU A 652 5.64 6.27 17.87
CA GLU A 652 6.47 5.09 17.65
C GLU A 652 7.10 4.58 18.95
N ARG A 653 7.50 5.48 19.86
CA ARG A 653 7.95 5.13 21.22
C ARG A 653 6.86 4.38 21.98
N ILE A 654 5.63 4.91 22.01
CA ILE A 654 4.50 4.31 22.72
C ILE A 654 4.10 2.97 22.10
N LYS A 655 4.15 2.83 20.77
CA LYS A 655 3.85 1.56 20.09
C LYS A 655 4.85 0.46 20.43
N ILE A 656 6.15 0.75 20.38
CA ILE A 656 7.19 -0.25 20.68
C ILE A 656 7.16 -0.64 22.17
N GLU A 657 6.90 0.33 23.05
CA GLU A 657 6.76 0.08 24.48
C GLU A 657 5.53 -0.76 24.80
N ASN A 658 4.38 -0.48 24.18
CA ASN A 658 3.18 -1.29 24.32
C ASN A 658 3.38 -2.73 23.83
N GLU A 659 4.09 -2.94 22.71
CA GLU A 659 4.36 -4.29 22.21
C GLU A 659 5.29 -5.07 23.14
N GLN A 660 6.31 -4.43 23.70
CA GLN A 660 7.21 -5.09 24.68
C GLN A 660 6.51 -5.34 26.02
N MET A 661 5.63 -4.44 26.46
CA MET A 661 4.78 -4.65 27.63
C MET A 661 3.78 -5.78 27.40
N ARG A 662 3.25 -5.92 26.17
CA ARG A 662 2.36 -7.01 25.78
C ARG A 662 3.06 -8.37 25.82
N ILE A 663 4.27 -8.46 25.27
CA ILE A 663 5.12 -9.66 25.36
C ILE A 663 5.45 -9.99 26.82
N PHE A 664 5.71 -8.97 27.64
CA PHE A 664 5.94 -9.15 29.07
C PHE A 664 4.70 -9.71 29.78
N THR A 665 3.50 -9.19 29.51
CA THR A 665 2.24 -9.72 30.07
C THR A 665 1.91 -11.13 29.56
N ASP A 666 2.19 -11.43 28.29
CA ASP A 666 1.95 -12.76 27.70
C ASP A 666 2.90 -13.83 28.29
N SER A 667 4.06 -13.41 28.81
CA SER A 667 4.99 -14.28 29.56
C SER A 667 4.57 -14.57 31.01
N ILE A 668 3.47 -13.97 31.49
CA ILE A 668 2.92 -14.23 32.83
C ILE A 668 1.98 -15.45 32.75
N ARG A 669 2.56 -16.64 32.54
CA ARG A 669 1.84 -17.89 32.78
C ARG A 669 2.02 -18.27 34.25
N GLN A 670 0.91 -18.49 34.96
CA GLN A 670 0.92 -18.89 36.38
C GLN A 670 0.90 -20.42 36.54
N SER A 671 0.65 -21.18 35.47
CA SER A 671 0.60 -22.64 35.47
C SER A 671 1.89 -23.21 34.86
N GLY A 672 2.48 -24.20 35.55
CA GLY A 672 3.74 -24.84 35.16
C GLY A 672 4.49 -25.39 36.38
N THR A 673 5.48 -26.24 36.13
CA THR A 673 6.41 -26.77 37.14
C THR A 673 7.32 -25.65 37.69
N GLU A 674 7.90 -25.82 38.89
CA GLU A 674 8.76 -24.78 39.51
C GLU A 674 9.96 -24.36 38.64
N LEU A 675 10.49 -25.30 37.84
CA LEU A 675 11.56 -25.05 36.87
C LEU A 675 11.10 -24.13 35.73
N GLU A 676 9.91 -24.38 35.19
CA GLU A 676 9.30 -23.53 34.16
C GLU A 676 9.01 -22.13 34.71
N ARG A 677 8.49 -22.03 35.94
CA ARG A 677 8.27 -20.74 36.60
C ARG A 677 9.55 -19.93 36.82
N ARG A 678 10.66 -20.59 37.20
CA ARG A 678 11.97 -19.92 37.34
C ARG A 678 12.56 -19.51 35.99
N ALA A 679 12.43 -20.34 34.96
CA ALA A 679 12.86 -19.99 33.61
C ALA A 679 12.06 -18.80 33.05
N GLU A 680 10.75 -18.76 33.29
CA GLU A 680 9.89 -17.63 32.93
C GLU A 680 10.21 -16.37 33.76
N GLU A 681 10.55 -16.50 35.05
CA GLU A 681 10.97 -15.36 35.86
C GLU A 681 12.33 -14.78 35.42
N ILE A 682 13.27 -15.63 35.01
CA ILE A 682 14.54 -15.20 34.41
C ILE A 682 14.28 -14.52 33.06
N ASN A 683 13.40 -15.08 32.21
CA ASN A 683 12.99 -14.43 30.96
C ASN A 683 12.32 -13.08 31.21
N ARG A 684 11.46 -12.94 32.23
CA ARG A 684 10.86 -11.66 32.62
C ARG A 684 11.90 -10.63 33.05
N LYS A 685 12.91 -11.05 33.83
CA LYS A 685 14.03 -10.18 34.22
C LYS A 685 14.87 -9.76 33.02
N LEU A 686 15.17 -10.69 32.10
CA LEU A 686 15.91 -10.42 30.87
C LEU A 686 15.14 -9.46 29.93
N ILE A 687 13.82 -9.64 29.79
CA ILE A 687 12.95 -8.73 29.02
C ILE A 687 12.94 -7.35 29.68
N GLY A 688 12.85 -7.29 31.02
CA GLY A 688 12.94 -6.04 31.78
C GLY A 688 14.27 -5.31 31.60
N GLU A 689 15.40 -6.02 31.65
CA GLU A 689 16.74 -5.47 31.40
C GLU A 689 16.92 -5.03 29.94
N ASN A 690 16.36 -5.77 28.97
CA ASN A 690 16.37 -5.34 27.58
C ASN A 690 15.55 -4.07 27.36
N LEU A 691 14.41 -3.92 28.04
CA LEU A 691 13.60 -2.71 28.06
C LEU A 691 14.37 -1.51 28.64
N THR A 692 15.06 -1.68 29.77
CA THR A 692 15.85 -0.59 30.36
C THR A 692 17.05 -0.24 29.51
N ARG A 693 17.74 -1.22 28.93
CA ARG A 693 18.87 -1.00 28.01
C ARG A 693 18.43 -0.28 26.73
N LEU A 694 17.28 -0.63 26.17
CA LEU A 694 16.66 0.09 25.04
C LEU A 694 16.30 1.54 25.42
N ARG A 695 15.70 1.76 26.59
CA ARG A 695 15.39 3.12 27.09
C ARG A 695 16.66 3.97 27.27
N LEU A 696 17.74 3.39 27.81
CA LEU A 696 19.02 4.09 27.99
C LEU A 696 19.73 4.37 26.67
N SER A 697 19.82 3.39 25.77
CA SER A 697 20.40 3.57 24.43
C SER A 697 19.68 4.68 23.65
N ARG A 698 18.35 4.75 23.74
CA ARG A 698 17.55 5.82 23.10
C ARG A 698 17.65 7.18 23.79
N ARG A 699 18.00 7.22 25.08
CA ARG A 699 18.30 8.47 25.77
C ARG A 699 19.67 8.99 25.33
N LEU A 700 20.62 8.09 25.13
CA LEU A 700 21.95 8.38 24.62
C LEU A 700 21.89 8.96 23.20
N THR A 701 21.17 8.33 22.28
CA THR A 701 21.03 8.85 20.89
C THR A 701 20.35 10.22 20.83
N ARG A 702 19.42 10.53 21.74
CA ARG A 702 18.84 11.89 21.85
C ARG A 702 19.86 12.93 22.32
N VAL A 703 20.71 12.55 23.27
CA VAL A 703 21.78 13.43 23.74
C VAL A 703 22.82 13.66 22.65
N GLU A 704 23.17 12.61 21.89
CA GLU A 704 24.06 12.71 20.72
C GLU A 704 23.51 13.64 19.64
N LYS A 705 22.24 13.49 19.23
CA LYS A 705 21.60 14.42 18.28
C LYS A 705 21.61 15.87 18.77
N LYS A 706 21.35 16.11 20.07
CA LYS A 706 21.40 17.46 20.66
C LYS A 706 22.82 18.02 20.68
N LEU A 707 23.81 17.18 20.97
CA LEU A 707 25.23 17.56 20.91
C LEU A 707 25.64 17.92 19.48
N GLU A 708 25.24 17.14 18.48
CA GLU A 708 25.51 17.42 17.07
C GLU A 708 24.89 18.76 16.63
N LEU A 709 23.66 19.05 17.04
CA LEU A 709 23.02 20.35 16.77
C LEU A 709 23.81 21.49 17.42
N GLU A 710 24.17 21.37 18.71
CA GLU A 710 24.98 22.38 19.41
C GLU A 710 26.40 22.54 18.82
N GLU A 711 26.97 21.49 18.25
CA GLU A 711 28.23 21.60 17.53
C GLU A 711 28.06 22.36 16.20
N THR A 712 26.96 22.15 15.49
CA THR A 712 26.69 22.90 14.25
C THR A 712 26.44 24.39 14.52
N THR A 713 25.70 24.72 15.58
CA THR A 713 25.49 26.12 16.02
C THR A 713 26.83 26.75 16.43
N ASN A 714 27.65 26.03 17.22
CA ASN A 714 28.99 26.51 17.60
C ASN A 714 29.93 26.68 16.41
N ARG A 715 29.90 25.77 15.42
CA ARG A 715 30.66 25.95 14.16
C ARG A 715 30.20 27.21 13.42
N GLY A 716 28.89 27.45 13.35
CA GLY A 716 28.33 28.68 12.78
C GLY A 716 28.78 29.95 13.51
N LEU A 717 28.79 29.94 14.85
CA LEU A 717 29.26 31.06 15.66
C LEU A 717 30.77 31.30 15.52
N ARG A 718 31.57 30.22 15.46
CA ARG A 718 33.02 30.32 15.18
C ARG A 718 33.28 30.92 13.82
N GLN A 719 32.55 30.50 12.79
CA GLN A 719 32.67 31.07 11.44
C GLN A 719 32.34 32.57 11.45
N LYS A 720 31.22 32.96 12.04
CA LYS A 720 30.87 34.39 12.20
C LYS A 720 31.95 35.19 12.93
N THR A 721 32.60 34.59 13.93
CA THR A 721 33.67 35.25 14.67
C THR A 721 34.94 35.42 13.81
N ILE A 722 35.26 34.45 12.95
CA ILE A 722 36.35 34.54 11.99
C ILE A 722 36.04 35.63 10.95
N ASP A 723 34.82 35.64 10.42
CA ASP A 723 34.38 36.62 9.43
C ASP A 723 34.46 38.04 10.01
N MET A 724 33.94 38.27 11.23
CA MET A 724 34.07 39.55 11.94
C MET A 724 35.52 39.97 12.20
N LYS A 725 36.42 39.02 12.51
CA LYS A 725 37.85 39.32 12.67
C LYS A 725 38.50 39.69 11.34
N SER A 726 38.09 39.05 10.25
CA SER A 726 38.58 39.36 8.91
C SER A 726 38.11 40.73 8.43
N GLU A 727 36.86 41.10 8.70
CA GLU A 727 36.31 42.44 8.42
C GLU A 727 37.08 43.51 9.21
N ARG A 728 37.29 43.32 10.51
CA ARG A 728 38.10 44.24 11.34
C ARG A 728 39.54 44.35 10.86
N ALA A 729 40.14 43.24 10.42
CA ALA A 729 41.50 43.26 9.87
C ALA A 729 41.55 44.05 8.56
N MET A 730 40.53 43.92 7.70
CA MET A 730 40.40 44.69 6.47
C MET A 730 40.20 46.19 6.77
N GLU A 731 39.33 46.54 7.71
CA GLU A 731 39.13 47.91 8.18
C GLU A 731 40.43 48.51 8.74
N SER A 732 41.15 47.76 9.57
CA SER A 732 42.45 48.19 10.12
C SER A 732 43.50 48.40 9.03
N ALA A 733 43.56 47.54 8.01
CA ALA A 733 44.47 47.70 6.89
C ALA A 733 44.12 48.94 6.04
N LEU A 734 42.83 49.24 5.90
CA LEU A 734 42.34 50.41 5.17
C LEU A 734 42.67 51.71 5.92
N LEU A 735 42.51 51.74 7.25
CA LEU A 735 42.91 52.85 8.11
C LEU A 735 44.43 53.04 8.10
N GLN A 736 45.22 51.96 8.16
CA GLN A 736 46.67 52.04 8.07
C GLN A 736 47.12 52.65 6.74
N ARG A 737 46.50 52.23 5.62
CA ARG A 737 46.77 52.81 4.32
C ARG A 737 46.43 54.30 4.25
N GLN A 738 45.30 54.73 4.83
CA GLN A 738 44.95 56.15 4.91
C GLN A 738 45.95 56.95 5.74
N LEU A 739 46.49 56.36 6.82
CA LEU A 739 47.53 56.96 7.62
C LEU A 739 48.82 57.09 6.81
N ASP A 740 49.25 56.04 6.11
CA ASP A 740 50.45 56.04 5.27
C ASP A 740 50.32 57.05 4.12
N ASP A 741 49.14 57.15 3.50
CA ASP A 741 48.83 58.15 2.47
C ASP A 741 48.94 59.57 3.06
N SER A 742 48.40 59.84 4.25
CA SER A 742 48.51 61.16 4.90
C SER A 742 49.94 61.50 5.34
N TRP A 743 50.72 60.53 5.80
CA TRP A 743 52.15 60.70 6.07
C TRP A 743 52.94 61.00 4.80
N SER A 744 52.60 60.34 3.68
CA SER A 744 53.22 60.62 2.39
C SER A 744 52.89 62.01 1.87
N GLU A 745 51.67 62.50 2.10
CA GLU A 745 51.26 63.86 1.78
C GLU A 745 51.96 64.88 2.68
N GLU A 746 52.05 64.63 3.99
CA GLU A 746 52.78 65.49 4.91
C GLU A 746 54.27 65.57 4.56
N ALA A 747 54.91 64.45 4.24
CA ALA A 747 56.29 64.42 3.76
C ALA A 747 56.46 65.21 2.45
N ARG A 748 55.53 65.09 1.49
CA ARG A 748 55.53 65.90 0.27
C ARG A 748 55.34 67.39 0.55
N LEU A 749 54.47 67.75 1.49
CA LEU A 749 54.26 69.14 1.90
C LEU A 749 55.51 69.70 2.59
N GLN A 750 56.16 68.93 3.45
CA GLN A 750 57.42 69.29 4.09
C GLN A 750 58.56 69.44 3.07
N GLU A 751 58.66 68.52 2.10
CA GLU A 751 59.62 68.58 1.02
C GLU A 751 59.37 69.81 0.12
N MET A 752 58.11 70.11 -0.18
CA MET A 752 57.72 71.32 -0.92
C MET A 752 58.02 72.60 -0.12
N ILE A 753 57.84 72.61 1.20
CA ILE A 753 58.23 73.74 2.06
C ILE A 753 59.76 73.92 2.05
N LEU A 754 60.51 72.83 2.16
CA LEU A 754 61.98 72.84 2.13
C LEU A 754 62.54 73.26 0.76
N GLN A 755 61.80 73.03 -0.33
CA GLN A 755 62.18 73.46 -1.68
C GLN A 755 61.75 74.89 -2.03
N CYS A 756 60.62 75.37 -1.49
CA CYS A 756 60.08 76.70 -1.75
C CYS A 756 60.69 77.81 -0.87
N VAL A 757 61.35 77.45 0.23
CA VAL A 757 61.95 78.39 1.18
C VAL A 757 63.44 78.09 1.34
N PRO A 758 64.35 79.00 0.95
CA PRO A 758 65.78 78.84 1.21
C PRO A 758 66.04 78.44 2.68
N ARG A 759 66.90 77.44 2.92
CA ARG A 759 67.14 76.91 4.29
C ARG A 759 67.47 78.00 5.32
N GLU A 760 68.12 79.08 4.88
CA GLU A 760 68.41 80.25 5.71
C GLU A 760 67.17 81.04 6.14
N THR A 761 66.18 81.21 5.25
CA THR A 761 64.93 81.89 5.57
C THR A 761 63.99 81.02 6.41
N PHE A 762 64.00 79.69 6.21
CA PHE A 762 63.29 78.76 7.09
C PHE A 762 63.89 78.72 8.50
N ASN A 763 65.21 78.61 8.62
CA ASN A 763 65.89 78.58 9.91
C ASN A 763 65.75 79.90 10.66
N THR A 764 65.76 81.03 9.97
CA THR A 764 65.49 82.34 10.59
C THR A 764 64.04 82.47 11.03
N LEU A 765 63.06 82.01 10.25
CA LEU A 765 61.64 82.03 10.64
C LEU A 765 61.35 81.07 11.81
N HIS A 766 61.91 79.87 11.77
CA HIS A 766 61.82 78.85 12.82
C HIS A 766 62.48 79.35 14.11
N SER A 767 63.67 79.94 14.01
CA SER A 767 64.34 80.59 15.14
C SER A 767 63.53 81.77 15.69
N LYS A 768 62.82 82.52 14.84
CA LYS A 768 61.95 83.64 15.26
C LYS A 768 60.68 83.13 15.94
N TYR A 769 60.13 82.02 15.47
CA TYR A 769 58.97 81.34 16.06
C TYR A 769 59.32 80.68 17.41
N LEU A 770 60.48 80.01 17.50
CA LEU A 770 61.07 79.54 18.75
C LEU A 770 61.31 80.70 19.72
N ARG A 771 61.91 81.80 19.26
CA ARG A 771 62.09 83.00 20.10
C ARG A 771 60.76 83.58 20.58
N MET A 772 59.76 83.63 19.72
CA MET A 772 58.42 84.10 20.07
C MET A 772 57.79 83.18 21.13
N LEU A 773 57.87 81.86 20.95
CA LEU A 773 57.41 80.86 21.92
C LEU A 773 58.15 80.96 23.26
N THR A 774 59.47 81.17 23.26
CA THR A 774 60.24 81.35 24.51
C THR A 774 59.92 82.68 25.19
N THR A 775 59.66 83.75 24.43
CA THR A 775 59.25 85.05 25.01
C THR A 775 57.81 85.06 25.52
N THR A 776 56.90 84.27 24.94
CA THR A 776 55.51 84.15 25.42
C THR A 776 55.35 83.14 26.55
N SER A 777 56.28 82.19 26.70
CA SER A 777 56.26 81.17 27.77
C SER A 777 57.13 81.49 28.99
N GLY A 778 57.87 82.61 28.99
CA GLY A 778 58.59 83.10 30.17
C GLY A 778 59.77 82.22 30.63
N LEU A 779 60.33 81.38 29.75
CA LEU A 779 61.51 80.57 30.05
C LEU A 779 62.77 81.30 29.58
N SER A 780 63.50 81.89 30.54
CA SER A 780 64.86 82.34 30.34
C SER A 780 65.81 81.17 30.58
N THR A 781 66.56 80.76 29.56
CA THR A 781 67.68 79.82 29.73
C THR A 781 68.91 80.41 29.04
N ASP A 782 69.73 81.13 29.82
CA ASP A 782 71.18 81.01 29.67
C ASP A 782 71.57 79.75 30.44
N THR A 783 71.78 78.62 29.76
CA THR A 783 72.72 77.53 30.11
C THR A 783 72.53 76.31 29.21
N ASP A 784 73.65 75.65 28.92
CA ASP A 784 73.88 74.60 27.92
C ASP A 784 73.06 73.30 28.10
N PRO A 785 72.83 72.55 27.01
CA PRO A 785 71.92 71.41 26.95
C PRO A 785 72.61 70.06 27.26
N PHE A 786 73.33 69.93 28.38
CA PHE A 786 73.87 68.64 28.84
C PHE A 786 73.85 68.52 30.37
N SER A 787 72.65 68.40 30.94
CA SER A 787 72.45 67.79 32.25
C SER A 787 70.98 67.43 32.39
N SER A 788 70.66 66.20 32.02
CA SER A 788 69.41 65.54 32.37
C SER A 788 69.42 65.24 33.87
N GLU A 789 68.46 65.78 34.62
CA GLU A 789 67.58 65.06 35.56
C GLU A 789 66.87 66.05 36.48
N ASN A 790 65.57 65.81 36.68
CA ASN A 790 64.67 66.45 37.64
C ASN A 790 64.19 67.88 37.33
N ILE A 791 63.21 67.97 36.41
CA ILE A 791 62.13 68.96 36.53
C ILE A 791 60.82 68.18 36.74
N VAL A 792 60.42 68.06 38.00
CA VAL A 792 59.01 67.90 38.37
C VAL A 792 58.39 69.31 38.28
N PRO A 793 57.37 69.55 37.44
CA PRO A 793 56.65 70.81 37.47
C PRO A 793 55.70 70.80 38.68
N ASP A 794 56.11 71.51 39.72
CA ASP A 794 55.24 71.90 40.83
C ASP A 794 54.24 72.97 40.32
N ILE A 795 53.14 72.51 39.72
CA ILE A 795 52.00 73.35 39.34
C ILE A 795 50.90 73.11 40.38
N LEU A 796 51.06 73.66 41.57
CA LEU A 796 49.93 74.00 42.44
C LEU A 796 50.13 75.39 43.04
N PRO A 797 49.15 76.31 42.87
CA PRO A 797 49.28 77.66 43.40
C PRO A 797 49.14 77.63 44.92
N ARG A 798 50.14 78.15 45.63
CA ARG A 798 50.04 78.58 47.03
C ARG A 798 48.82 79.51 47.18
N ARG A 799 47.72 79.00 47.75
CA ARG A 799 46.62 79.80 48.29
C ARG A 799 46.60 79.63 49.81
N SER A 800 46.98 80.71 50.48
CA SER A 800 46.93 80.90 51.92
C SER A 800 45.48 81.03 52.42
N SER A 801 44.97 80.05 53.17
CA SER A 801 44.03 80.28 54.28
C SER A 801 44.00 79.06 55.23
N GLU A 802 44.21 79.30 56.53
CA GLU A 802 44.30 78.26 57.57
C GLU A 802 42.97 77.52 57.85
N THR A 803 41.86 77.90 57.22
CA THR A 803 40.57 77.22 57.37
C THR A 803 40.33 76.12 56.33
N ALA A 804 40.96 76.20 55.14
CA ALA A 804 40.89 75.14 54.13
C ALA A 804 41.77 73.92 54.50
N SER A 805 42.82 74.13 55.30
CA SER A 805 43.73 73.07 55.73
C SER A 805 43.07 72.04 56.64
N LYS A 806 42.04 72.41 57.43
CA LYS A 806 41.35 71.46 58.32
C LYS A 806 40.33 70.60 57.59
N GLU A 807 39.55 71.17 56.66
CA GLU A 807 38.62 70.38 55.84
C GLU A 807 39.37 69.48 54.84
N MET A 808 40.49 69.95 54.29
CA MET A 808 41.36 69.14 53.44
C MET A 808 42.08 68.06 54.24
N ALA A 809 42.55 68.34 55.46
CA ALA A 809 43.13 67.32 56.34
C ALA A 809 42.09 66.29 56.80
N GLU A 810 40.87 66.70 57.14
CA GLU A 810 39.79 65.75 57.45
C GLU A 810 39.33 64.95 56.22
N GLY A 811 39.31 65.57 55.03
CA GLY A 811 39.05 64.88 53.77
C GLY A 811 40.13 63.84 53.45
N LEU A 812 41.40 64.21 53.62
CA LEU A 812 42.54 63.31 53.47
C LEU A 812 42.56 62.22 54.54
N GLN A 813 42.14 62.50 55.78
CA GLN A 813 42.00 61.51 56.85
C GLN A 813 40.90 60.48 56.52
N ARG A 814 39.74 60.93 56.02
CA ARG A 814 38.65 60.05 55.58
C ARG A 814 39.07 59.21 54.38
N GLN A 815 39.85 59.78 53.45
CA GLN A 815 40.44 59.03 52.34
C GLN A 815 41.48 58.02 52.81
N LEU A 816 42.33 58.38 53.77
CA LEU A 816 43.29 57.46 54.41
C LEU A 816 42.59 56.31 55.10
N ASP A 817 41.52 56.58 55.86
CA ASP A 817 40.73 55.55 56.54
C ASP A 817 39.98 54.66 55.53
N HIS A 818 39.53 55.22 54.41
CA HIS A 818 38.95 54.45 53.32
C HIS A 818 39.99 53.58 52.61
N MET A 819 41.18 54.11 52.31
CA MET A 819 42.28 53.34 51.72
C MET A 819 42.77 52.23 52.66
N LYS A 820 42.81 52.46 53.97
CA LYS A 820 43.13 51.42 54.95
C LYS A 820 42.10 50.29 54.98
N ARG A 821 40.81 50.61 54.83
CA ARG A 821 39.75 49.59 54.70
C ARG A 821 39.88 48.82 53.39
N LEU A 822 40.17 49.50 52.28
CA LEU A 822 40.41 48.84 50.99
C LEU A 822 41.64 47.93 51.05
N LEU A 823 42.73 48.37 51.69
CA LEU A 823 43.91 47.55 51.92
C LEU A 823 43.59 46.32 52.76
N SER A 824 42.85 46.47 53.87
CA SER A 824 42.41 45.32 54.67
C SER A 824 41.54 44.34 53.88
N ILE A 825 40.62 44.83 53.03
CA ILE A 825 39.81 43.96 52.17
C ILE A 825 40.68 43.24 51.13
N VAL A 826 41.66 43.93 50.55
CA VAL A 826 42.59 43.33 49.57
C VAL A 826 43.51 42.31 50.24
N GLU A 827 43.97 42.58 51.46
CA GLU A 827 44.74 41.63 52.27
C GLU A 827 43.90 40.38 52.58
N ASP A 828 42.66 40.54 53.04
CA ASP A 828 41.73 39.43 53.31
C ASP A 828 41.41 38.63 52.04
N GLN A 829 41.19 39.29 50.91
CA GLN A 829 40.98 38.64 49.60
C GLN A 829 42.23 37.90 49.14
N SER A 830 43.42 38.50 49.32
CA SER A 830 44.68 37.85 48.96
C SER A 830 44.93 36.60 49.81
N ALA A 831 44.64 36.65 51.11
CA ALA A 831 44.74 35.52 52.02
C ALA A 831 43.73 34.42 51.65
N PHE A 832 42.49 34.79 51.30
CA PHE A 832 41.48 33.85 50.82
C PHE A 832 41.93 33.13 49.53
N TYR A 833 42.38 33.88 48.51
CA TYR A 833 42.82 33.28 47.26
C TYR A 833 44.11 32.47 47.41
N GLN A 834 45.00 32.83 48.33
CA GLN A 834 46.15 31.99 48.69
C GLN A 834 45.69 30.65 49.29
N GLY A 835 44.73 30.68 50.23
CA GLY A 835 44.15 29.47 50.80
C GLY A 835 43.42 28.61 49.76
N GLU A 836 42.68 29.22 48.83
CA GLU A 836 42.00 28.52 47.74
C GLU A 836 43.00 27.89 46.76
N ALA A 837 44.08 28.61 46.41
CA ALA A 837 45.16 28.09 45.59
C ALA A 837 45.89 26.91 46.26
N GLU A 838 46.07 26.94 47.58
CA GLU A 838 46.62 25.80 48.33
C GLU A 838 45.67 24.60 48.36
N SER A 839 44.37 24.82 48.54
CA SER A 839 43.35 23.77 48.47
C SER A 839 43.33 23.09 47.09
N LEU A 840 43.32 23.88 46.01
CA LEU A 840 43.38 23.37 44.63
C LEU A 840 44.69 22.63 44.34
N ARG A 841 45.81 23.03 44.95
CA ARG A 841 47.09 22.29 44.86
C ARG A 841 47.05 20.97 45.63
N VAL A 842 46.28 20.85 46.70
CA VAL A 842 46.07 19.59 47.43
C VAL A 842 45.16 18.67 46.61
N GLU A 843 44.04 19.17 46.10
CA GLU A 843 43.11 18.41 45.25
C GLU A 843 43.79 17.91 43.98
N ASN A 844 44.60 18.75 43.31
CA ASN A 844 45.40 18.31 42.16
C ASN A 844 46.40 17.21 42.51
N ARG A 845 47.00 17.25 43.71
CA ARG A 845 47.90 16.18 44.17
C ARG A 845 47.14 14.88 44.41
N GLU A 846 45.91 14.95 44.92
CA GLU A 846 45.05 13.77 45.12
C GLU A 846 44.54 13.20 43.79
N MET A 847 44.11 14.05 42.86
CA MET A 847 43.73 13.64 41.50
C MET A 847 44.90 12.99 40.75
N ARG A 848 46.12 13.51 40.89
CA ARG A 848 47.32 12.86 40.34
C ARG A 848 47.57 11.49 40.96
N ARG A 849 47.42 11.34 42.28
CA ARG A 849 47.55 10.02 42.93
C ARG A 849 46.46 9.04 42.49
N LEU A 850 45.23 9.51 42.28
CA LEU A 850 44.14 8.68 41.74
C LEU A 850 44.41 8.27 40.28
N LEU A 851 44.93 9.18 39.45
CA LEU A 851 45.36 8.86 38.10
C LEU A 851 46.51 7.85 38.11
N GLU A 852 47.52 8.06 38.94
CA GLU A 852 48.62 7.10 39.13
C GLU A 852 48.11 5.74 39.62
N GLN A 853 47.10 5.68 40.49
CA GLN A 853 46.47 4.42 40.90
C GLN A 853 45.70 3.76 39.75
N CYS A 854 44.91 4.51 38.98
CA CYS A 854 44.23 4.00 37.79
C CYS A 854 45.20 3.55 36.68
N GLU A 855 46.34 4.23 36.54
CA GLU A 855 47.40 3.87 35.59
C GLU A 855 48.17 2.62 36.04
N ASN A 856 48.34 2.44 37.35
CA ASN A 856 49.01 1.27 37.95
C ASN A 856 48.10 0.06 38.14
N ASP A 857 46.77 0.21 38.05
CA ASP A 857 45.80 -0.88 38.06
C ASP A 857 45.89 -1.67 36.74
N GLY A 858 46.88 -2.56 36.66
CA GLY A 858 47.17 -3.43 35.52
C GLY A 858 46.00 -4.33 35.10
N ASP A 859 45.01 -4.54 35.98
CA ASP A 859 43.77 -5.26 35.67
C ASP A 859 42.87 -4.46 34.70
N ALA A 860 42.84 -3.13 34.82
CA ALA A 860 42.09 -2.28 33.88
C ALA A 860 42.74 -2.28 32.49
N GLN A 861 44.07 -2.22 32.43
CA GLN A 861 44.80 -2.34 31.16
C GLN A 861 44.64 -3.75 30.54
N ALA A 862 44.70 -4.82 31.34
CA ALA A 862 44.47 -6.18 30.87
C ALA A 862 43.04 -6.39 30.36
N ILE A 863 42.03 -5.84 31.05
CA ILE A 863 40.64 -5.87 30.61
C ILE A 863 40.46 -5.05 29.33
N LEU A 864 41.06 -3.86 29.22
CA LEU A 864 41.02 -3.04 28.00
C LEU A 864 41.66 -3.74 26.81
N VAL A 865 42.81 -4.39 26.99
CA VAL A 865 43.45 -5.18 25.92
C VAL A 865 42.59 -6.39 25.54
N SER A 866 41.96 -7.06 26.50
CA SER A 866 41.02 -8.17 26.23
C SER A 866 39.75 -7.70 25.50
N MET A 867 39.23 -6.52 25.84
CA MET A 867 38.08 -5.91 25.18
C MET A 867 38.44 -5.41 23.77
N GLN A 868 39.61 -4.79 23.59
CA GLN A 868 40.10 -4.38 22.28
C GLN A 868 40.31 -5.58 21.37
N THR A 869 40.93 -6.65 21.85
CA THR A 869 41.13 -7.88 21.05
C THR A 869 39.80 -8.57 20.72
N HIS A 870 38.82 -8.54 21.64
CA HIS A 870 37.47 -9.04 21.37
C HIS A 870 36.72 -8.18 20.35
N LEU A 871 36.73 -6.85 20.50
CA LEU A 871 36.12 -5.90 19.56
C LEU A 871 36.74 -6.00 18.17
N LEU A 872 38.06 -6.12 18.06
CA LEU A 872 38.73 -6.32 16.78
C LEU A 872 38.36 -7.66 16.13
N ARG A 873 38.09 -8.71 16.92
CA ARG A 873 37.58 -9.98 16.41
C ARG A 873 36.15 -9.85 15.90
N VAL A 874 35.26 -9.22 16.68
CA VAL A 874 33.87 -8.98 16.28
C VAL A 874 33.79 -8.11 15.01
N LEU A 875 34.56 -7.02 14.94
CA LEU A 875 34.63 -6.17 13.75
C LEU A 875 35.16 -6.93 12.52
N ARG A 876 36.10 -7.86 12.71
CA ARG A 876 36.60 -8.72 11.64
C ARG A 876 35.53 -9.72 11.18
N ASP A 877 34.78 -10.29 12.10
CA ASP A 877 33.70 -11.24 11.79
C ASP A 877 32.51 -10.54 11.12
N GLU A 878 32.14 -9.33 11.58
CA GLU A 878 31.15 -8.47 10.92
C GLU A 878 31.61 -8.05 9.52
N ALA A 879 32.88 -7.71 9.34
CA ALA A 879 33.43 -7.40 8.01
C ALA A 879 33.42 -8.62 7.08
N ASN A 880 33.65 -9.83 7.61
CA ASN A 880 33.55 -11.06 6.84
C ASN A 880 32.09 -11.39 6.48
N ALA A 881 31.16 -11.27 7.43
CA ALA A 881 29.73 -11.45 7.20
C ALA A 881 29.18 -10.42 6.19
N ALA A 882 29.66 -9.17 6.23
CA ALA A 882 29.31 -8.15 5.24
C ALA A 882 29.82 -8.50 3.84
N ARG A 883 31.03 -9.07 3.72
CA ARG A 883 31.57 -9.56 2.43
C ARG A 883 30.81 -10.76 1.91
N GLU A 884 30.45 -11.72 2.77
CA GLU A 884 29.63 -12.87 2.40
C GLU A 884 28.22 -12.44 2.00
N GLY A 885 27.62 -11.51 2.74
CA GLY A 885 26.34 -10.87 2.38
C GLY A 885 26.41 -10.13 1.05
N ALA A 886 27.51 -9.44 0.73
CA ALA A 886 27.72 -8.80 -0.56
C ALA A 886 27.82 -9.83 -1.71
N ARG A 887 28.53 -10.96 -1.50
CA ARG A 887 28.60 -12.05 -2.49
C ARG A 887 27.23 -12.69 -2.74
N ALA A 888 26.46 -12.95 -1.67
CA ALA A 888 25.10 -13.49 -1.79
C ALA A 888 24.14 -12.52 -2.51
N LYS A 889 24.24 -11.21 -2.21
CA LYS A 889 23.47 -10.17 -2.92
C LYS A 889 23.84 -10.08 -4.41
N GLU A 890 25.12 -10.21 -4.75
CA GLU A 890 25.56 -10.20 -6.16
C GLU A 890 25.05 -11.43 -6.91
N GLN A 891 25.07 -12.62 -6.29
CA GLN A 891 24.45 -13.83 -6.86
C GLN A 891 22.94 -13.67 -7.06
N LEU A 892 22.23 -13.07 -6.09
CA LEU A 892 20.81 -12.77 -6.21
C LEU A 892 20.52 -11.75 -7.33
N ARG A 893 21.40 -10.74 -7.49
CA ARG A 893 21.32 -9.74 -8.56
C ARG A 893 21.51 -10.38 -9.94
N GLN A 894 22.45 -11.30 -10.08
CA GLN A 894 22.66 -12.06 -11.32
C GLN A 894 21.43 -12.91 -11.67
N LEU A 895 20.83 -13.61 -10.70
CA LEU A 895 19.60 -14.38 -10.89
C LEU A 895 18.40 -13.47 -11.27
N ARG A 896 18.25 -12.32 -10.61
CA ARG A 896 17.21 -11.33 -10.97
C ARG A 896 17.41 -10.75 -12.37
N LEU A 897 18.65 -10.51 -12.78
CA LEU A 897 18.97 -10.03 -14.12
C LEU A 897 18.61 -11.08 -15.18
N GLN A 898 18.92 -12.35 -14.92
CA GLN A 898 18.52 -13.47 -15.79
C GLN A 898 16.98 -13.59 -15.87
N GLN A 899 16.28 -13.45 -14.74
CA GLN A 899 14.82 -13.44 -14.73
C GLN A 899 14.23 -12.26 -15.51
N ARG A 900 14.80 -11.04 -15.39
CA ARG A 900 14.38 -9.88 -16.17
C ARG A 900 14.61 -10.06 -17.67
N LYS A 901 15.75 -10.64 -18.07
CA LYS A 901 16.02 -10.99 -19.47
C LYS A 901 14.98 -11.99 -20.01
N SER A 902 14.72 -13.06 -19.26
CA SER A 902 13.68 -14.04 -19.63
C SER A 902 12.26 -13.44 -19.64
N GLY A 903 11.99 -12.43 -18.80
CA GLY A 903 10.72 -11.71 -18.78
C GLY A 903 10.54 -10.80 -19.99
N GLY A 904 11.63 -10.15 -20.45
CA GLY A 904 11.66 -9.37 -21.68
C GLY A 904 11.44 -10.23 -22.92
N GLU A 905 12.09 -11.39 -22.99
CA GLU A 905 11.89 -12.39 -24.06
C GLU A 905 10.43 -12.86 -24.10
N LYS A 906 9.85 -13.27 -22.96
CA LYS A 906 8.44 -13.67 -22.86
C LYS A 906 7.45 -12.54 -23.19
N ALA A 907 7.78 -11.30 -22.83
CA ALA A 907 6.95 -10.15 -23.16
C ALA A 907 7.00 -9.83 -24.66
N ASN A 908 8.16 -9.98 -25.29
CA ASN A 908 8.33 -9.83 -26.73
C ASN A 908 7.62 -10.95 -27.49
N GLU A 909 7.72 -12.20 -27.03
CA GLU A 909 6.94 -13.34 -27.56
C GLU A 909 5.44 -13.08 -27.46
N ARG A 910 4.95 -12.58 -26.31
CA ARG A 910 3.53 -12.19 -26.15
C ARG A 910 3.12 -11.07 -27.10
N ARG A 911 3.94 -10.03 -27.27
CA ARG A 911 3.66 -8.94 -28.22
C ARG A 911 3.65 -9.46 -29.65
N HIS A 912 4.56 -10.36 -29.99
CA HIS A 912 4.63 -10.99 -31.31
C HIS A 912 3.39 -11.86 -31.56
N LEU A 913 3.00 -12.70 -30.61
CA LEU A 913 1.77 -13.49 -30.69
C LEU A 913 0.50 -12.62 -30.79
N ILE A 914 0.43 -11.51 -30.07
CA ILE A 914 -0.67 -10.54 -30.19
C ILE A 914 -0.68 -9.87 -31.56
N ALA A 915 0.49 -9.53 -32.11
CA ALA A 915 0.61 -8.96 -33.46
C ALA A 915 0.17 -9.96 -34.54
N VAL A 916 0.61 -11.22 -34.44
CA VAL A 916 0.17 -12.32 -35.31
C VAL A 916 -1.34 -12.53 -35.19
N ALA A 917 -1.90 -12.54 -33.98
CA ALA A 917 -3.34 -12.68 -33.76
C ALA A 917 -4.15 -11.52 -34.36
N ARG A 918 -3.68 -10.27 -34.19
CA ARG A 918 -4.32 -9.10 -34.79
C ARG A 918 -4.24 -9.15 -36.32
N LEU A 919 -3.10 -9.58 -36.86
CA LEU A 919 -2.93 -9.72 -38.31
C LEU A 919 -3.87 -10.78 -38.87
N LEU A 920 -3.93 -11.96 -38.24
CA LEU A 920 -4.86 -13.03 -38.58
C LEU A 920 -6.32 -12.57 -38.51
N HIS A 921 -6.66 -11.76 -37.50
CA HIS A 921 -8.00 -11.20 -37.38
C HIS A 921 -8.32 -10.23 -38.53
N THR A 922 -7.37 -9.37 -38.94
CA THR A 922 -7.56 -8.46 -40.07
C THR A 922 -7.62 -9.18 -41.42
N THR A 923 -6.84 -10.25 -41.62
CA THR A 923 -6.90 -11.06 -42.84
C THR A 923 -8.17 -11.91 -42.88
N LEU A 924 -8.63 -12.41 -41.73
CA LEU A 924 -9.92 -13.10 -41.63
C LEU A 924 -11.06 -12.14 -41.96
N GLY A 925 -11.04 -10.92 -41.40
CA GLY A 925 -12.02 -9.88 -41.71
C GLY A 925 -12.04 -9.51 -43.19
N ARG A 926 -10.86 -9.37 -43.83
CA ARG A 926 -10.77 -9.13 -45.27
C ARG A 926 -11.28 -10.30 -46.11
N SER A 927 -10.92 -11.53 -45.76
CA SER A 927 -11.41 -12.73 -46.45
C SER A 927 -12.92 -12.90 -46.30
N GLN A 928 -13.49 -12.58 -45.14
CA GLN A 928 -14.94 -12.57 -44.92
C GLN A 928 -15.62 -11.50 -45.78
N THR A 929 -15.04 -10.30 -45.90
CA THR A 929 -15.58 -9.26 -46.78
C THR A 929 -15.46 -9.61 -48.26
N GLU A 930 -14.37 -10.28 -48.69
CA GLU A 930 -14.19 -10.75 -50.06
C GLU A 930 -15.14 -11.91 -50.42
N ILE A 931 -15.40 -12.83 -49.48
CA ILE A 931 -16.43 -13.89 -49.62
C ILE A 931 -17.83 -13.27 -49.71
N LEU A 932 -18.11 -12.23 -48.90
CA LEU A 932 -19.39 -11.50 -48.96
C LEU A 932 -19.56 -10.65 -50.23
N HIS A 933 -18.46 -10.22 -50.87
CA HIS A 933 -18.52 -9.53 -52.16
C HIS A 933 -18.60 -10.52 -53.36
N GLY A 934 -18.28 -11.79 -53.16
CA GLY A 934 -18.35 -12.83 -54.19
C GLY A 934 -19.70 -13.55 -54.30
N ILE A 935 -20.54 -13.52 -53.27
CA ILE A 935 -21.85 -14.17 -53.26
C ILE A 935 -22.93 -13.10 -53.41
N SER A 936 -23.57 -13.06 -54.59
CA SER A 936 -24.65 -12.09 -54.81
C SER A 936 -25.85 -12.43 -53.93
N VAL A 937 -26.60 -11.41 -53.49
CA VAL A 937 -27.84 -11.59 -52.70
C VAL A 937 -28.81 -12.54 -53.42
N SER A 938 -28.83 -12.50 -54.76
CA SER A 938 -29.58 -13.43 -55.61
C SER A 938 -29.13 -14.89 -55.47
N GLN A 939 -27.84 -15.16 -55.25
CA GLN A 939 -27.36 -16.53 -55.01
C GLN A 939 -27.75 -17.01 -53.62
N VAL A 940 -27.70 -16.14 -52.59
CA VAL A 940 -28.15 -16.49 -51.23
C VAL A 940 -29.65 -16.79 -51.18
N GLU A 941 -30.48 -16.02 -51.90
CA GLU A 941 -31.91 -16.30 -52.02
C GLU A 941 -32.17 -17.63 -52.75
N GLN A 942 -31.45 -17.90 -53.85
CA GLN A 942 -31.52 -19.21 -54.53
C GLN A 942 -31.09 -20.38 -53.62
N PHE A 943 -30.15 -20.17 -52.70
CA PHE A 943 -29.77 -21.19 -51.71
C PHE A 943 -30.83 -21.38 -50.65
N ARG A 944 -31.44 -20.29 -50.15
CA ARG A 944 -32.54 -20.37 -49.20
C ARG A 944 -33.73 -21.13 -49.79
N ASP A 945 -34.06 -20.87 -51.05
CA ASP A 945 -35.15 -21.55 -51.75
C ASP A 945 -34.82 -23.03 -52.01
N LYS A 946 -33.60 -23.36 -52.43
CA LYS A 946 -33.15 -24.76 -52.59
C LYS A 946 -33.13 -25.53 -51.27
N ILE A 947 -32.75 -24.88 -50.16
CA ILE A 947 -32.81 -25.49 -48.81
C ILE A 947 -34.27 -25.69 -48.38
N GLY A 948 -35.15 -24.72 -48.66
CA GLY A 948 -36.59 -24.87 -48.45
C GLY A 948 -37.17 -26.06 -49.21
N GLU A 949 -36.83 -26.19 -50.50
CA GLU A 949 -37.24 -27.33 -51.31
C GLU A 949 -36.69 -28.68 -50.78
N LEU A 950 -35.45 -28.71 -50.27
CA LEU A 950 -34.88 -29.91 -49.68
C LEU A 950 -35.63 -30.35 -48.42
N ILE A 951 -35.97 -29.41 -47.54
CA ILE A 951 -36.71 -29.70 -46.31
C ILE A 951 -38.12 -30.20 -46.65
N GLU A 952 -38.79 -29.60 -47.64
CA GLU A 952 -40.10 -30.07 -48.08
C GLU A 952 -40.04 -31.45 -48.73
N LYS A 953 -39.00 -31.75 -49.53
CA LYS A 953 -38.80 -33.06 -50.16
C LYS A 953 -38.44 -34.13 -49.12
N GLU A 954 -37.62 -33.82 -48.11
CA GLU A 954 -37.35 -34.74 -46.99
C GLU A 954 -38.61 -35.03 -46.17
N LYS A 955 -39.46 -34.02 -45.95
CA LYS A 955 -40.76 -34.21 -45.28
C LYS A 955 -41.70 -35.10 -46.10
N LYS A 956 -41.73 -34.94 -47.43
CA LYS A 956 -42.49 -35.81 -48.34
C LYS A 956 -41.99 -37.25 -48.30
N ILE A 957 -40.67 -37.48 -48.35
CA ILE A 957 -40.06 -38.81 -48.18
C ILE A 957 -40.45 -39.43 -46.84
N GLY A 958 -40.43 -38.65 -45.75
CA GLY A 958 -40.87 -39.12 -44.43
C GLY A 958 -42.33 -39.60 -44.45
N SER A 959 -43.23 -38.79 -45.00
CA SER A 959 -44.66 -39.14 -45.08
C SER A 959 -44.97 -40.35 -45.96
N GLU A 960 -44.21 -40.55 -47.05
CA GLU A 960 -44.43 -41.70 -47.93
C GLU A 960 -43.81 -42.97 -47.37
N LEU A 961 -42.71 -42.85 -46.63
CA LEU A 961 -42.12 -43.97 -45.91
C LEU A 961 -43.03 -44.45 -44.78
N GLU A 962 -43.68 -43.54 -44.05
CA GLU A 962 -44.70 -43.90 -43.04
C GLU A 962 -45.89 -44.63 -43.67
N LYS A 963 -46.37 -44.17 -44.84
CA LYS A 963 -47.45 -44.84 -45.59
C LYS A 963 -47.03 -46.22 -46.08
N ALA A 964 -45.81 -46.37 -46.61
CA ALA A 964 -45.28 -47.66 -47.04
C ALA A 964 -45.12 -48.63 -45.86
N GLU A 965 -44.68 -48.13 -44.70
CA GLU A 965 -44.60 -48.97 -43.49
C GLU A 965 -45.98 -49.36 -42.96
N SER A 966 -46.99 -48.49 -43.02
CA SER A 966 -48.35 -48.84 -42.60
C SER A 966 -48.96 -49.91 -43.51
N THR A 967 -48.83 -49.77 -44.84
CA THR A 967 -49.31 -50.77 -45.79
C THR A 967 -48.54 -52.09 -45.69
N ARG A 968 -47.26 -52.05 -45.30
CA ARG A 968 -46.47 -53.26 -44.98
C ARG A 968 -46.98 -53.97 -43.73
N ARG A 969 -47.29 -53.24 -42.65
CA ARG A 969 -47.85 -53.83 -41.41
C ARG A 969 -49.19 -54.50 -41.68
N GLU A 970 -50.07 -53.86 -42.44
CA GLU A 970 -51.37 -54.44 -42.85
C GLU A 970 -51.20 -55.71 -43.69
N MET A 971 -50.20 -55.74 -44.58
CA MET A 971 -49.84 -56.92 -45.36
C MET A 971 -49.35 -58.08 -44.50
N GLU A 972 -48.45 -57.82 -43.55
CA GLU A 972 -47.95 -58.85 -42.62
C GLU A 972 -49.08 -59.42 -41.74
N GLU A 973 -50.03 -58.59 -41.31
CA GLU A 973 -51.22 -59.05 -40.58
C GLU A 973 -52.15 -59.90 -41.44
N MET A 974 -52.36 -59.54 -42.71
CA MET A 974 -53.14 -60.35 -43.65
C MET A 974 -52.46 -61.68 -43.95
N GLN A 975 -51.13 -61.71 -44.11
CA GLN A 975 -50.37 -62.94 -44.28
C GLN A 975 -50.51 -63.87 -43.07
N ARG A 976 -50.44 -63.34 -41.85
CA ARG A 976 -50.68 -64.12 -40.62
C ARG A 976 -52.09 -64.70 -40.59
N LYS A 977 -53.11 -63.93 -41.01
CA LYS A 977 -54.50 -64.41 -41.13
C LYS A 977 -54.64 -65.50 -42.19
N ILE A 978 -54.02 -65.36 -43.36
CA ILE A 978 -54.04 -66.38 -44.42
C ILE A 978 -53.37 -67.68 -43.94
N VAL A 979 -52.22 -67.59 -43.26
CA VAL A 979 -51.52 -68.76 -42.70
C VAL A 979 -52.38 -69.46 -41.65
N ALA A 980 -52.93 -68.71 -40.69
CA ALA A 980 -53.84 -69.26 -39.68
C ALA A 980 -55.09 -69.91 -40.30
N MET A 981 -55.67 -69.30 -41.33
CA MET A 981 -56.82 -69.87 -42.04
C MET A 981 -56.46 -71.09 -42.89
N ARG A 982 -55.23 -71.20 -43.40
CA ARG A 982 -54.76 -72.42 -44.09
C ARG A 982 -54.55 -73.56 -43.10
N GLU A 983 -53.98 -73.28 -41.93
CA GLU A 983 -53.82 -74.26 -40.85
C GLU A 983 -55.18 -74.79 -40.36
N THR A 984 -56.21 -73.92 -40.27
CA THR A 984 -57.57 -74.39 -39.96
C THR A 984 -58.20 -75.18 -41.09
N LEU A 985 -57.88 -74.87 -42.36
CA LEU A 985 -58.35 -75.63 -43.52
C LEU A 985 -57.76 -77.06 -43.57
N ASP A 986 -56.48 -77.20 -43.21
CA ASP A 986 -55.82 -78.51 -43.11
C ASP A 986 -56.39 -79.39 -41.98
N LEU A 987 -56.99 -78.77 -40.95
CA LEU A 987 -57.67 -79.45 -39.84
C LEU A 987 -59.14 -79.84 -40.16
N MET A 988 -59.80 -79.18 -41.13
CA MET A 988 -61.19 -79.46 -41.52
C MET A 988 -61.29 -80.50 -42.66
N ARG A 989 -61.00 -81.78 -42.37
CA ARG A 989 -61.00 -82.85 -43.38
C ARG A 989 -62.38 -83.39 -43.80
N ASP A 990 -63.43 -83.20 -43.00
CA ASP A 990 -64.70 -83.96 -43.16
C ASP A 990 -65.95 -83.12 -43.50
N ASN A 991 -65.87 -81.78 -43.59
CA ASN A 991 -67.00 -80.89 -43.91
C ASN A 991 -66.78 -80.09 -45.21
N ASP A 992 -67.32 -80.59 -46.33
CA ASP A 992 -67.12 -80.00 -47.67
C ASP A 992 -67.70 -78.57 -47.81
N GLY A 993 -68.80 -78.25 -47.12
CA GLY A 993 -69.46 -76.94 -47.22
C GLY A 993 -68.66 -75.81 -46.58
N ASP A 994 -68.20 -76.02 -45.33
CA ASP A 994 -67.43 -75.03 -44.57
C ASP A 994 -66.03 -74.87 -45.14
N ARG A 995 -65.45 -75.97 -45.66
CA ARG A 995 -64.17 -75.94 -46.37
C ARG A 995 -64.22 -75.06 -47.61
N VAL A 996 -65.24 -75.19 -48.46
CA VAL A 996 -65.38 -74.34 -49.66
C VAL A 996 -65.60 -72.86 -49.29
N ALA A 997 -66.31 -72.57 -48.20
CA ALA A 997 -66.46 -71.19 -47.70
C ALA A 997 -65.12 -70.63 -47.19
N LEU A 998 -64.32 -71.44 -46.48
CA LEU A 998 -62.98 -71.05 -46.04
C LEU A 998 -62.01 -70.89 -47.21
N GLU A 999 -62.05 -71.77 -48.22
CA GLU A 999 -61.23 -71.66 -49.43
C GLU A 999 -61.54 -70.37 -50.20
N ARG A 1000 -62.82 -69.98 -50.30
CA ARG A 1000 -63.23 -68.70 -50.94
C ARG A 1000 -62.75 -67.49 -50.15
N THR A 1001 -62.83 -67.51 -48.82
CA THR A 1001 -62.36 -66.39 -47.98
C THR A 1001 -60.83 -66.29 -47.98
N ILE A 1002 -60.11 -67.40 -48.02
CA ILE A 1002 -58.66 -67.39 -48.25
C ILE A 1002 -58.32 -66.85 -49.63
N HIS A 1003 -59.09 -67.22 -50.67
CA HIS A 1003 -58.84 -66.72 -52.02
C HIS A 1003 -59.07 -65.21 -52.14
N THR A 1004 -60.11 -64.65 -51.50
CA THR A 1004 -60.33 -63.20 -51.48
C THR A 1004 -59.24 -62.46 -50.69
N LEU A 1005 -58.77 -63.03 -49.58
CA LEU A 1005 -57.65 -62.47 -48.82
C LEU A 1005 -56.33 -62.51 -49.61
N ILE A 1006 -56.05 -63.59 -50.34
CA ILE A 1006 -54.87 -63.68 -51.22
C ILE A 1006 -54.92 -62.67 -52.36
N SER A 1007 -56.09 -62.45 -52.97
CA SER A 1007 -56.26 -61.43 -54.02
C SER A 1007 -56.04 -60.01 -53.47
N ARG A 1008 -56.59 -59.72 -52.28
CA ARG A 1008 -56.37 -58.43 -51.60
C ARG A 1008 -54.92 -58.24 -51.15
N GLU A 1009 -54.26 -59.30 -50.73
CA GLU A 1009 -52.82 -59.31 -50.43
C GLU A 1009 -51.99 -58.96 -51.68
N ARG A 1010 -52.34 -59.50 -52.86
CA ARG A 1010 -51.65 -59.15 -54.12
C ARG A 1010 -51.83 -57.69 -54.50
N GLU A 1011 -53.05 -57.15 -54.41
CA GLU A 1011 -53.32 -55.73 -54.71
C GLU A 1011 -52.53 -54.79 -53.79
N MET A 1012 -52.43 -55.12 -52.49
CA MET A 1012 -51.67 -54.32 -51.53
C MET A 1012 -50.15 -54.47 -51.74
N ARG A 1013 -49.67 -55.62 -52.23
CA ARG A 1013 -48.28 -55.83 -52.62
C ARG A 1013 -47.88 -54.99 -53.84
N GLU A 1014 -48.77 -54.83 -54.82
CA GLU A 1014 -48.53 -53.96 -55.97
C GLU A 1014 -48.46 -52.48 -55.57
N LYS A 1015 -49.32 -52.03 -54.66
CA LYS A 1015 -49.27 -50.67 -54.09
C LYS A 1015 -47.99 -50.41 -53.29
N MET A 1016 -47.54 -51.41 -52.51
CA MET A 1016 -46.24 -51.36 -51.81
C MET A 1016 -45.07 -51.20 -52.78
N SER A 1017 -45.04 -52.00 -53.84
CA SER A 1017 -43.99 -51.90 -54.86
C SER A 1017 -43.99 -50.55 -55.57
N GLY A 1018 -45.16 -49.95 -55.80
CA GLY A 1018 -45.28 -48.59 -56.34
C GLY A 1018 -44.65 -47.54 -55.43
N ALA A 1019 -45.01 -47.54 -54.14
CA ALA A 1019 -44.45 -46.62 -53.15
C ALA A 1019 -42.94 -46.81 -52.93
N GLU A 1020 -42.44 -48.06 -52.98
CA GLU A 1020 -41.01 -48.34 -52.87
C GLU A 1020 -40.19 -47.81 -54.06
N ASN A 1021 -40.76 -47.83 -55.26
CA ASN A 1021 -40.14 -47.26 -56.46
C ASN A 1021 -40.10 -45.72 -56.39
N GLU A 1022 -41.17 -45.06 -55.95
CA GLU A 1022 -41.20 -43.60 -55.75
C GLU A 1022 -40.18 -43.14 -54.69
N ILE A 1023 -40.06 -43.90 -53.59
CA ILE A 1023 -39.02 -43.67 -52.57
C ILE A 1023 -37.62 -43.87 -53.16
N HIS A 1024 -37.42 -44.84 -54.06
CA HIS A 1024 -36.14 -45.08 -54.72
C HIS A 1024 -35.74 -43.91 -55.63
N ASP A 1025 -36.67 -43.41 -56.44
CA ASP A 1025 -36.44 -42.29 -57.35
C ASP A 1025 -36.11 -41.00 -56.58
N LEU A 1026 -36.87 -40.69 -55.53
CA LEU A 1026 -36.61 -39.53 -54.67
C LEU A 1026 -35.25 -39.64 -53.94
N ARG A 1027 -34.85 -40.85 -53.50
CA ARG A 1027 -33.53 -41.08 -52.90
C ARG A 1027 -32.38 -40.93 -53.90
N SER A 1028 -32.59 -41.28 -55.17
CA SER A 1028 -31.59 -41.10 -56.22
C SER A 1028 -31.33 -39.62 -56.53
N GLU A 1029 -32.39 -38.80 -56.47
CA GLU A 1029 -32.29 -37.36 -56.70
C GLU A 1029 -31.65 -36.62 -55.52
N VAL A 1030 -31.94 -37.03 -54.28
CA VAL A 1030 -31.22 -36.54 -53.08
C VAL A 1030 -29.73 -36.87 -53.15
N LYS A 1031 -29.35 -38.03 -53.69
CA LYS A 1031 -27.93 -38.38 -53.89
C LYS A 1031 -27.25 -37.49 -54.94
N ARG A 1032 -27.93 -37.11 -56.01
CA ARG A 1032 -27.40 -36.16 -56.99
C ARG A 1032 -27.14 -34.79 -56.37
N LEU A 1033 -28.07 -34.30 -55.55
CA LEU A 1033 -27.93 -33.00 -54.89
C LEU A 1033 -26.79 -33.00 -53.87
N ARG A 1034 -26.59 -34.08 -53.10
CA ARG A 1034 -25.41 -34.22 -52.22
C ARG A 1034 -24.08 -34.27 -52.98
N HIS A 1035 -24.07 -34.78 -54.21
CA HIS A 1035 -22.87 -34.75 -55.05
C HIS A 1035 -22.51 -33.31 -55.47
N SER A 1036 -23.52 -32.45 -55.66
CA SER A 1036 -23.29 -31.02 -55.90
C SER A 1036 -22.75 -30.28 -54.66
N GLU A 1037 -23.20 -30.65 -53.46
CA GLU A 1037 -22.70 -30.10 -52.20
C GLU A 1037 -21.22 -30.44 -51.98
N ASN A 1038 -20.82 -31.69 -52.25
CA ASN A 1038 -19.41 -32.10 -52.18
C ASN A 1038 -18.52 -31.36 -53.20
N SER A 1039 -19.03 -31.00 -54.37
CA SER A 1039 -18.23 -30.23 -55.35
C SER A 1039 -17.92 -28.82 -54.85
N PHE A 1040 -18.81 -28.21 -54.06
CA PHE A 1040 -18.58 -26.91 -53.42
C PHE A 1040 -17.61 -26.99 -52.23
N GLU A 1041 -17.59 -28.10 -51.50
CA GLU A 1041 -16.58 -28.31 -50.44
C GLU A 1041 -15.16 -28.43 -51.02
N GLU A 1042 -15.02 -29.03 -52.20
CA GLU A 1042 -13.74 -29.10 -52.92
C GLU A 1042 -13.29 -27.73 -53.42
N GLU A 1043 -14.20 -26.90 -53.95
CA GLU A 1043 -13.90 -25.50 -54.31
C GLU A 1043 -13.46 -24.66 -53.10
N ARG A 1044 -14.12 -24.85 -51.95
CA ARG A 1044 -13.74 -24.19 -50.69
C ARG A 1044 -12.35 -24.61 -50.22
N ARG A 1045 -11.97 -25.87 -50.41
CA ARG A 1045 -10.63 -26.38 -50.08
C ARG A 1045 -9.56 -25.74 -50.96
N ILE A 1046 -9.80 -25.59 -52.25
CA ILE A 1046 -8.87 -24.94 -53.19
C ILE A 1046 -8.62 -23.48 -52.80
N VAL A 1047 -9.65 -22.75 -52.36
CA VAL A 1047 -9.51 -21.36 -51.88
C VAL A 1047 -8.67 -21.29 -50.60
N LEU A 1048 -8.83 -22.25 -49.68
CA LEU A 1048 -8.02 -22.32 -48.46
C LEU A 1048 -6.54 -22.63 -48.75
N GLU A 1049 -6.27 -23.51 -49.72
CA GLU A 1049 -4.90 -23.80 -50.18
C GLU A 1049 -4.24 -22.57 -50.83
N GLN A 1050 -5.00 -21.76 -51.58
CA GLN A 1050 -4.51 -20.50 -52.14
C GLN A 1050 -4.19 -19.45 -51.07
N ILE A 1051 -4.97 -19.36 -49.99
CA ILE A 1051 -4.69 -18.49 -48.84
C ILE A 1051 -3.40 -18.93 -48.12
N GLY A 1052 -3.19 -20.25 -47.98
CA GLY A 1052 -1.95 -20.80 -47.42
C GLY A 1052 -0.70 -20.41 -48.22
N ALA A 1053 -0.78 -20.45 -49.56
CA ALA A 1053 0.32 -20.04 -50.43
C ALA A 1053 0.64 -18.54 -50.33
N PHE A 1054 -0.38 -17.68 -50.15
CA PHE A 1054 -0.19 -16.24 -49.97
C PHE A 1054 0.48 -15.86 -48.64
N LEU A 1055 0.23 -16.63 -47.56
CA LEU A 1055 0.87 -16.41 -46.26
C LEU A 1055 2.37 -16.74 -46.31
N SER A 1056 2.74 -17.83 -47.00
CA SER A 1056 4.14 -18.23 -47.16
C SER A 1056 4.97 -17.21 -47.96
N ILE A 1057 4.38 -16.56 -48.98
CA ILE A 1057 5.04 -15.48 -49.74
C ILE A 1057 5.27 -14.23 -48.87
N ARG A 1058 4.43 -14.00 -47.87
CA ARG A 1058 4.52 -12.83 -46.99
C ARG A 1058 5.55 -13.01 -45.87
N GLU A 1059 5.70 -14.21 -45.33
CA GLU A 1059 6.77 -14.56 -44.38
C GLU A 1059 8.16 -14.30 -45.00
N ALA A 1060 8.36 -14.70 -46.26
CA ALA A 1060 9.58 -14.39 -47.01
C ALA A 1060 9.81 -12.87 -47.21
N SER A 1061 8.75 -12.05 -47.19
CA SER A 1061 8.85 -10.59 -47.31
C SER A 1061 9.21 -9.90 -45.98
N GLU A 1062 8.88 -10.50 -44.84
CA GLU A 1062 9.19 -9.94 -43.51
C GLU A 1062 10.64 -10.23 -43.10
N GLU A 1063 11.18 -11.41 -43.47
CA GLU A 1063 12.61 -11.71 -43.33
C GLU A 1063 13.49 -10.70 -44.10
N THR A 1064 13.08 -10.27 -45.29
CA THR A 1064 13.81 -9.24 -46.04
C THR A 1064 13.75 -7.85 -45.39
N ARG A 1065 12.75 -7.56 -44.55
CA ARG A 1065 12.65 -6.29 -43.82
C ARG A 1065 13.56 -6.25 -42.60
N GLU A 1066 13.69 -7.37 -41.89
CA GLU A 1066 14.63 -7.45 -40.74
C GLU A 1066 16.07 -7.23 -41.18
N VAL A 1067 16.48 -7.81 -42.32
CA VAL A 1067 17.81 -7.59 -42.91
C VAL A 1067 18.05 -6.11 -43.29
N ILE A 1068 17.00 -5.37 -43.68
CA ILE A 1068 17.11 -3.94 -44.00
C ILE A 1068 17.24 -3.09 -42.71
N GLU A 1069 16.59 -3.48 -41.62
CA GLU A 1069 16.69 -2.78 -40.34
C GLU A 1069 18.03 -3.00 -39.65
N GLU A 1070 18.60 -4.21 -39.71
CA GLU A 1070 19.96 -4.47 -39.22
C GLU A 1070 21.00 -3.64 -39.96
N ARG A 1071 20.86 -3.51 -41.28
CA ARG A 1071 21.75 -2.68 -42.10
C ARG A 1071 21.68 -1.19 -41.75
N ARG A 1072 20.50 -0.70 -41.33
CA ARG A 1072 20.32 0.69 -40.84
C ARG A 1072 20.95 0.92 -39.48
N LYS A 1073 20.89 -0.07 -38.58
CA LYS A 1073 21.55 -0.01 -37.26
C LYS A 1073 23.07 0.05 -37.40
N GLU A 1074 23.65 -0.77 -38.28
CA GLU A 1074 25.09 -0.69 -38.57
C GLU A 1074 25.51 0.68 -39.15
N GLU A 1075 24.67 1.30 -40.00
CA GLU A 1075 24.95 2.63 -40.55
C GLU A 1075 24.88 3.74 -39.48
N THR A 1076 24.00 3.60 -38.48
CA THR A 1076 23.92 4.55 -37.36
C THR A 1076 25.12 4.42 -36.42
N GLU A 1077 25.55 3.20 -36.11
CA GLU A 1077 26.73 2.94 -35.27
C GLU A 1077 28.02 3.44 -35.95
N LYS A 1078 28.16 3.20 -37.26
CA LYS A 1078 29.28 3.74 -38.07
C LYS A 1078 29.27 5.28 -38.12
N ARG A 1079 28.11 5.92 -37.99
CA ARG A 1079 28.00 7.40 -37.92
C ARG A 1079 28.36 7.95 -36.55
N GLU A 1080 28.05 7.22 -35.48
CA GLU A 1080 28.43 7.60 -34.12
C GLU A 1080 29.93 7.40 -33.88
N GLN A 1081 30.52 6.30 -34.33
CA GLN A 1081 31.97 6.11 -34.29
C GLN A 1081 32.72 7.22 -35.05
N ARG A 1082 32.25 7.63 -36.22
CA ARG A 1082 32.84 8.76 -36.97
C ARG A 1082 32.64 10.12 -36.28
N ARG A 1083 31.67 10.26 -35.37
CA ARG A 1083 31.48 11.47 -34.56
C ARG A 1083 32.39 11.46 -33.34
N GLU A 1084 32.66 10.31 -32.75
CA GLU A 1084 33.66 10.14 -31.70
C GLU A 1084 35.08 10.33 -32.23
N GLU A 1085 35.43 9.78 -33.39
CA GLU A 1085 36.76 10.01 -34.01
C GLU A 1085 37.01 11.47 -34.42
N ARG A 1086 35.95 12.29 -34.55
CA ARG A 1086 36.04 13.72 -34.86
C ARG A 1086 36.09 14.61 -33.63
N ARG A 1087 35.79 14.07 -32.45
CA ARG A 1087 35.91 14.77 -31.15
C ARG A 1087 37.26 14.46 -30.56
#